data_AF-A0A957CJQ2-F1
#
_entry.id   AF-A0A957CJQ2-F1
#
_cell.length_a   1.000
_cell.length_b   1.000
_cell.length_c   1.000
_cell.angle_alpha   90.00
_cell.angle_beta   90.00
_cell.angle_gamma   90.00
#
_symmetry.space_group_name_H-M   'P 1'
#
loop_
_entity.id
_entity.type
_entity.pdbx_description
1 polymer ?
#
loop_
_entity_poly.entity_id
_entity_poly.type
_entity_poly.pdbx_seq_one_letter_code
_entity_poly.pdbx_strand_id
1 'polypeptide(L)'
;MTRLANLEKIGFFACSSAVIDLILTYIAAPDNGRILDPCAGEGEALVTLAEKLNLAPFGVELHEERAQTARESVQALVTRQLTQSRSAQLPDQTRILHDSYLNLITSKNGYNLLYLNPPYDWDSEDKRLEYQFLWKTRPWLQPGGFLVYVVPRHILKMRKAAKYIVSHYDQVRVYRFPDGEYERFKQIVLFGVRRPQGIVPDATAVNALMTMGQDSPLVETLEPLTAADEPVYTLPPLVVKDRAFKFRSMFIDPLDAIAEARKMGAATTDSWRQHLDPAGVTVPLRPLTPLKIGHMNSIIAAGHMNNQVLESEAGDRFLIKGRSYKTTREESFEEPLPSGGRKLTTLETEVVVTDITTVDEQGEIQSHNGPGLEKFLSQWIGKLTSIVASDYPPVYQFNLNGYGTLLDGLSNERRIPGLNGKTGLLPAQKHAAAAVLTRLETHPDAIVVGEMGSGKSSIGAAIAAGMDAGRTIILCPPHLVDKWQRECKIVWPDVETMHLQTISDVDGFFAKRRDGRPVVGVLKQTTARSASGWEHAYDYGGSASHSYGSKGFADVIRPWGNVITASQAIGDENQTLTAKQLQAIHQRGVCCPVCGTQQRVNGRPLSPNELKGAKRFCADPTCCAPLFQFKRRRSESQIRGSFKLYAEREKRIRNYIDKGQSVPFHELNHWGGTAVKDTFGYGKVPLAGYIKKAARGRLDLCLVDEQHQYKGDDSDQGYAMHHLALAARKIVGLTGTIYGGKASSIFHLLYRMSPEMTAVYTSPDGNGRRRIRSKDWVASYGILQRIETRKLDEDGRQTANSRTNVRYKELPG
;
A
#
# COMPACT_ATOMS: atom_id res chain seq x y z
N MET A 1 64.69 5.40 40.32
CA MET A 1 63.63 6.44 40.37
C MET A 1 62.67 6.09 41.49
N THR A 2 62.29 7.06 42.31
CA THR A 2 61.25 6.91 43.33
C THR A 2 59.92 6.59 42.67
N ARG A 3 59.09 5.74 43.31
CA ARG A 3 57.75 5.35 42.86
C ARG A 3 56.86 6.56 42.52
N LEU A 4 57.15 7.72 43.13
CA LEU A 4 56.53 9.03 42.89
C LEU A 4 56.82 9.64 41.49
N ALA A 5 58.02 9.51 40.93
CA ALA A 5 58.33 10.02 39.59
C ALA A 5 57.71 9.19 38.45
N ASN A 6 57.43 7.90 38.72
CA ASN A 6 56.65 7.03 37.83
C ASN A 6 55.15 7.36 37.86
N LEU A 7 54.65 7.88 38.98
CA LEU A 7 53.26 8.30 39.13
C LEU A 7 52.97 9.61 38.38
N GLU A 8 53.92 10.57 38.34
CA GLU A 8 53.79 11.81 37.55
C GLU A 8 53.79 11.60 36.03
N LYS A 9 54.39 10.50 35.54
CA LYS A 9 54.45 10.17 34.10
C LYS A 9 53.54 9.00 33.68
N ILE A 10 52.78 8.43 34.62
CA ILE A 10 51.89 7.27 34.42
C ILE A 10 52.56 6.17 33.56
N GLY A 11 53.84 5.91 33.79
CA GLY A 11 54.61 4.88 33.07
C GLY A 11 54.89 5.15 31.58
N PHE A 12 54.59 6.33 31.02
CA PHE A 12 54.92 6.69 29.64
C PHE A 12 56.37 7.19 29.51
N PHE A 13 57.16 6.47 28.70
CA PHE A 13 58.52 6.84 28.35
C PHE A 13 58.66 6.81 26.82
N ALA A 14 58.68 8.00 26.20
CA ALA A 14 58.94 8.11 24.77
C ALA A 14 60.29 7.49 24.42
N CYS A 15 60.32 6.69 23.34
CA CYS A 15 61.57 6.24 22.75
C CYS A 15 62.23 7.43 22.09
N SER A 16 63.55 7.60 22.27
CA SER A 16 64.27 8.71 21.67
C SER A 16 64.24 8.62 20.15
N SER A 17 64.19 9.78 19.48
CA SER A 17 64.25 9.87 18.02
C SER A 17 65.51 9.21 17.46
N ALA A 18 66.65 9.33 18.14
CA ALA A 18 67.90 8.67 17.76
C ALA A 18 67.77 7.14 17.70
N VAL A 19 67.08 6.51 18.65
CA VAL A 19 66.84 5.06 18.63
C VAL A 19 65.84 4.68 17.53
N ILE A 20 64.82 5.49 17.27
CA ILE A 20 63.88 5.27 16.15
C ILE A 20 64.62 5.34 14.81
N ASP A 21 65.52 6.30 14.62
CA ASP A 21 66.35 6.41 13.41
C ASP A 21 67.24 5.18 13.20
N LEU A 22 67.82 4.64 14.28
CA LEU A 22 68.56 3.38 14.21
C LEU A 22 67.65 2.20 13.84
N ILE A 23 66.47 2.08 14.46
CA ILE A 23 65.48 1.04 14.14
C ILE A 23 65.12 1.05 12.65
N LEU A 24 64.94 2.24 12.06
CA LEU A 24 64.62 2.39 10.64
C LEU A 24 65.65 1.74 9.72
N THR A 25 66.94 1.78 10.06
CA THR A 25 68.01 1.17 9.25
C THR A 25 67.87 -0.35 9.11
N TYR A 26 67.18 -1.01 10.04
CA TYR A 26 66.96 -2.45 10.00
C TYR A 26 65.76 -2.90 9.15
N ILE A 27 64.92 -1.97 8.66
CA ILE A 27 63.62 -2.28 8.06
C ILE A 27 63.55 -1.84 6.60
N ALA A 28 63.32 -2.77 5.70
CA ALA A 28 62.92 -2.51 4.33
C ALA A 28 61.39 -2.67 4.19
N ALA A 29 60.73 -1.67 3.60
CA ALA A 29 59.30 -1.69 3.29
C ALA A 29 59.11 -1.56 1.77
N PRO A 30 59.36 -2.64 0.99
CA PRO A 30 59.26 -2.59 -0.48
C PRO A 30 57.82 -2.41 -0.96
N ASP A 31 56.85 -2.88 -0.16
CA ASP A 31 55.42 -2.73 -0.38
C ASP A 31 54.82 -1.78 0.67
N ASN A 32 53.78 -1.04 0.29
CA ASN A 32 52.99 -0.26 1.25
C ASN A 32 52.44 -1.17 2.37
N GLY A 33 52.28 -0.62 3.58
CA GLY A 33 51.88 -1.42 4.74
C GLY A 33 51.03 -0.67 5.76
N ARG A 34 50.78 -1.33 6.90
CA ARG A 34 50.10 -0.75 8.07
C ARG A 34 50.94 -1.01 9.30
N ILE A 35 51.20 0.05 10.06
CA ILE A 35 51.84 0.00 11.38
C ILE A 35 50.77 0.17 12.46
N LEU A 36 50.87 -0.63 13.52
CA LEU A 36 50.10 -0.45 14.75
C LEU A 36 51.01 -0.07 15.92
N ASP A 37 50.64 0.98 16.65
CA ASP A 37 51.14 1.28 17.99
C ASP A 37 49.98 1.30 19.01
N PRO A 38 49.78 0.24 19.81
CA PRO A 38 48.68 0.15 20.77
C PRO A 38 48.88 1.01 22.04
N CYS A 39 49.98 1.76 22.12
CA CYS A 39 50.33 2.66 23.21
C CYS A 39 51.06 3.89 22.64
N ALA A 40 50.39 4.59 21.73
CA ALA A 40 50.99 5.55 20.82
C ALA A 40 51.60 6.79 21.49
N GLY A 41 51.20 7.12 22.73
CA GLY A 41 51.61 8.34 23.38
C GLY A 41 51.22 9.56 22.54
N GLU A 42 52.18 10.47 22.34
CA GLU A 42 52.03 11.64 21.48
C GLU A 42 52.19 11.34 19.98
N GLY A 43 52.46 10.08 19.60
CA GLY A 43 52.48 9.60 18.22
C GLY A 43 53.79 9.81 17.47
N GLU A 44 54.84 10.35 18.10
CA GLU A 44 56.13 10.68 17.46
C GLU A 44 56.78 9.47 16.75
N ALA A 45 56.93 8.35 17.46
CA ALA A 45 57.51 7.12 16.91
C ALA A 45 56.64 6.53 15.79
N LEU A 46 55.32 6.49 16.01
CA LEU A 46 54.34 5.99 15.02
C LEU A 46 54.40 6.79 13.72
N VAL A 47 54.41 8.13 13.81
CA VAL A 47 54.46 9.02 12.65
C VAL A 47 55.81 8.93 11.94
N THR A 48 56.91 8.91 12.68
CA THR A 48 58.27 8.82 12.11
C THR A 48 58.46 7.52 11.34
N LEU A 49 58.09 6.38 11.96
CA LEU A 49 58.15 5.07 11.31
C LEU A 49 57.21 4.99 10.10
N ALA A 50 55.98 5.49 10.23
CA ALA A 50 55.01 5.49 9.15
C ALA A 50 55.45 6.37 7.96
N GLU A 51 56.03 7.54 8.22
CA GLU A 51 56.49 8.46 7.18
C GLU A 51 57.69 7.87 6.43
N LYS A 52 58.71 7.40 7.16
CA LYS A 52 59.97 6.91 6.56
C LYS A 52 59.80 5.58 5.84
N LEU A 53 58.91 4.71 6.31
CA LEU A 53 58.62 3.41 5.69
C LEU A 53 57.39 3.43 4.77
N ASN A 54 56.77 4.60 4.56
CA ASN A 54 55.55 4.76 3.76
C ASN A 54 54.40 3.80 4.17
N LEU A 55 54.12 3.74 5.48
CA LEU A 55 53.08 2.89 6.06
C LEU A 55 51.86 3.73 6.47
N ALA A 56 50.69 3.12 6.47
CA ALA A 56 49.49 3.70 7.06
C ALA A 56 49.57 3.61 8.60
N PRO A 57 49.56 4.73 9.33
CA PRO A 57 49.64 4.74 10.79
C PRO A 57 48.29 4.42 11.45
N PHE A 58 48.33 3.57 12.46
CA PHE A 58 47.22 3.31 13.38
C PHE A 58 47.73 3.24 14.82
N GLY A 59 47.02 3.86 15.75
CA GLY A 59 47.45 3.91 17.14
C GLY A 59 46.33 4.03 18.15
N VAL A 60 46.61 3.58 19.37
CA VAL A 60 45.69 3.69 20.50
C VAL A 60 46.44 4.36 21.65
N GLU A 61 45.81 5.33 22.29
CA GLU A 61 46.36 6.02 23.46
C GLU A 61 45.28 6.21 24.52
N LEU A 62 45.63 5.89 25.77
CA LEU A 62 44.68 5.93 26.88
C LEU A 62 44.42 7.35 27.40
N HIS A 63 45.37 8.27 27.24
CA HIS A 63 45.25 9.64 27.75
C HIS A 63 44.79 10.62 26.67
N GLU A 64 43.77 11.41 26.99
CA GLU A 64 43.11 12.31 26.04
C GLU A 64 44.07 13.30 25.36
N GLU A 65 44.88 14.03 26.13
CA GLU A 65 45.79 15.06 25.57
C GLU A 65 46.86 14.46 24.64
N ARG A 66 47.38 13.27 24.98
CA ARG A 66 48.38 12.57 24.17
C ARG A 66 47.74 11.99 22.91
N ALA A 67 46.55 11.38 23.05
CA ALA A 67 45.77 10.89 21.93
C ALA A 67 45.43 12.03 20.95
N GLN A 68 45.10 13.21 21.47
CA GLN A 68 44.85 14.40 20.66
C GLN A 68 46.11 14.86 19.90
N THR A 69 47.25 14.95 20.58
CA THR A 69 48.55 15.28 19.96
C THR A 69 48.94 14.27 18.85
N ALA A 70 48.71 12.98 19.11
CA ALA A 70 48.94 11.91 18.14
C ALA A 70 47.99 12.01 16.93
N ARG A 71 46.70 12.33 17.16
CA ARG A 71 45.72 12.57 16.08
C ARG A 71 46.18 13.68 15.16
N GLU A 72 46.59 14.81 15.72
CA GLU A 72 47.06 15.97 14.96
C GLU A 72 48.30 15.63 14.13
N SER A 73 49.27 14.92 14.72
CA SER A 73 50.50 14.50 14.04
C SER A 73 50.22 13.51 12.90
N VAL A 74 49.34 12.52 13.11
CA VAL A 74 48.91 11.57 12.07
C VAL A 74 48.12 12.26 10.97
N GLN A 75 47.21 13.18 11.32
CA GLN A 75 46.43 13.95 10.36
C GLN A 75 47.34 14.81 9.47
N ALA A 76 48.36 15.45 10.06
CA ALA A 76 49.36 16.22 9.32
C ALA A 76 50.16 15.33 8.35
N LEU A 77 50.58 14.13 8.77
CA LEU A 77 51.23 13.16 7.88
C LEU A 77 50.32 12.74 6.71
N VAL A 78 49.09 12.33 6.98
CA VAL A 78 48.14 11.89 5.94
C VAL A 78 47.86 13.01 4.94
N THR A 79 47.71 14.25 5.43
CA THR A 79 47.51 15.43 4.58
C THR A 79 48.72 15.67 3.66
N ARG A 80 49.95 15.55 4.18
CA ARG A 80 51.19 15.64 3.37
C ARG A 80 51.26 14.53 2.31
N GLN A 81 50.90 13.29 2.65
CA GLN A 81 50.91 12.17 1.70
C GLN A 81 49.83 12.31 0.59
N LEU A 82 48.66 12.86 0.91
CA LEU A 82 47.58 13.09 -0.06
C LEU A 82 47.90 14.23 -1.04
N THR A 83 48.47 15.32 -0.53
CA THR A 83 48.90 16.45 -1.37
C THR A 83 50.00 16.04 -2.36
N GLN A 84 50.90 15.14 -1.95
CA GLN A 84 51.94 14.59 -2.83
C GLN A 84 51.40 13.60 -3.87
N SER A 85 50.31 12.87 -3.57
CA SER A 85 49.72 11.84 -4.44
C SER A 85 48.62 12.35 -5.40
N ARG A 86 48.33 13.66 -5.43
CA ARG A 86 47.25 14.30 -6.21
C ARG A 86 45.84 13.73 -5.94
N SER A 87 45.63 13.14 -4.77
CA SER A 87 44.33 12.60 -4.37
C SER A 87 43.54 13.63 -3.58
N ALA A 88 42.29 13.91 -3.97
CA ALA A 88 41.54 15.09 -3.52
C ALA A 88 40.78 14.93 -2.19
N GLN A 89 40.77 13.73 -1.58
CA GLN A 89 39.97 13.46 -0.39
C GLN A 89 40.78 12.79 0.73
N LEU A 90 40.69 13.39 1.91
CA LEU A 90 41.13 12.77 3.17
C LEU A 90 40.27 11.54 3.45
N PRO A 91 40.85 10.37 3.76
CA PRO A 91 40.07 9.20 4.13
C PRO A 91 39.31 9.47 5.44
N ASP A 92 38.00 9.19 5.44
CA ASP A 92 37.02 9.32 6.54
C ASP A 92 37.28 8.33 7.71
N GLN A 93 38.48 7.77 7.80
CA GLN A 93 38.82 6.70 8.73
C GLN A 93 39.64 7.24 9.91
N THR A 94 39.09 7.11 11.12
CA THR A 94 39.82 7.35 12.37
C THR A 94 41.05 6.46 12.46
N ARG A 95 42.23 7.06 12.70
CA ARG A 95 43.53 6.36 12.78
C ARG A 95 44.15 6.35 14.18
N ILE A 96 43.68 7.21 15.07
CA ILE A 96 44.10 7.25 16.47
C ILE A 96 42.86 7.21 17.38
N LEU A 97 42.82 6.24 18.29
CA LEU A 97 41.74 6.09 19.26
C LEU A 97 42.18 6.55 20.65
N HIS A 98 41.34 7.37 21.29
CA HIS A 98 41.44 7.67 22.72
C HIS A 98 40.68 6.58 23.50
N ASP A 99 41.36 5.47 23.80
CA ASP A 99 40.77 4.35 24.52
C ASP A 99 41.87 3.40 25.05
N SER A 100 41.49 2.39 25.81
CA SER A 100 42.33 1.23 26.07
C SER A 100 42.45 0.34 24.83
N TYR A 101 43.66 -0.14 24.54
CA TYR A 101 43.87 -1.16 23.50
C TYR A 101 43.06 -2.44 23.72
N LEU A 102 42.60 -2.71 24.96
CA LEU A 102 41.70 -3.82 25.26
C LEU A 102 40.33 -3.67 24.59
N ASN A 103 39.92 -2.43 24.33
CA ASN A 103 38.67 -2.08 23.65
C ASN A 103 38.84 -1.95 22.13
N LEU A 104 40.05 -2.21 21.60
CA LEU A 104 40.31 -2.12 20.17
C LEU A 104 39.65 -3.27 19.40
N ILE A 105 38.70 -2.92 18.53
CA ILE A 105 38.19 -3.81 17.47
C ILE A 105 38.99 -3.54 16.20
N THR A 106 39.98 -4.39 15.93
CA THR A 106 40.79 -4.33 14.71
C THR A 106 40.85 -5.67 13.97
N SER A 107 41.12 -5.64 12.66
CA SER A 107 41.26 -6.87 11.86
C SER A 107 42.41 -7.75 12.35
N LYS A 108 42.16 -9.05 12.52
CA LYS A 108 43.19 -10.08 12.74
C LYS A 108 44.14 -10.10 11.55
N ASN A 109 45.45 -10.16 11.79
CA ASN A 109 46.49 -10.09 10.75
C ASN A 109 46.39 -8.80 9.88
N GLY A 110 45.88 -7.70 10.43
CA GLY A 110 45.64 -6.45 9.70
C GLY A 110 46.88 -5.60 9.44
N TYR A 111 47.98 -5.86 10.16
CA TYR A 111 49.21 -5.07 10.15
C TYR A 111 50.41 -5.91 9.76
N ASN A 112 51.38 -5.33 9.06
CA ASN A 112 52.65 -5.95 8.73
C ASN A 112 53.82 -5.43 9.58
N LEU A 113 53.61 -4.32 10.32
CA LEU A 113 54.52 -3.83 11.35
C LEU A 113 53.76 -3.60 12.67
N LEU A 114 54.30 -4.10 13.77
CA LEU A 114 53.80 -3.85 15.13
C LEU A 114 54.93 -3.22 15.94
N TYR A 115 54.74 -1.96 16.34
CA TYR A 115 55.65 -1.26 17.23
C TYR A 115 55.05 -1.27 18.63
N LEU A 116 55.81 -1.79 19.61
CA LEU A 116 55.39 -1.92 20.99
C LEU A 116 56.40 -1.21 21.88
N ASN A 117 56.00 -0.11 22.49
CA ASN A 117 56.71 0.54 23.59
C ASN A 117 55.76 0.68 24.80
N PRO A 118 55.35 -0.45 25.41
CA PRO A 118 54.30 -0.46 26.42
C PRO A 118 54.74 0.25 27.72
N PRO A 119 53.78 0.74 28.53
CA PRO A 119 54.09 1.35 29.81
C PRO A 119 54.77 0.36 30.77
N TYR A 120 55.76 0.82 31.52
CA TYR A 120 56.55 -0.01 32.43
C TYR A 120 55.88 -0.14 33.80
N ASP A 121 54.76 -0.86 33.83
CA ASP A 121 53.91 -0.98 35.01
C ASP A 121 53.28 -2.38 35.17
N TRP A 122 52.51 -2.54 36.24
CA TRP A 122 51.73 -3.72 36.57
C TRP A 122 50.24 -3.45 36.41
N ASP A 123 49.48 -4.45 35.99
CA ASP A 123 48.01 -4.38 36.08
C ASP A 123 47.53 -4.63 37.52
N SER A 124 46.21 -4.52 37.73
CA SER A 124 45.56 -4.79 39.02
C SER A 124 45.69 -6.22 39.52
N GLU A 125 46.16 -7.15 38.69
CA GLU A 125 46.38 -8.57 39.01
C GLU A 125 47.88 -8.92 39.15
N ASP A 126 48.73 -7.90 39.34
CA ASP A 126 50.19 -8.05 39.49
C ASP A 126 50.85 -8.77 38.29
N LYS A 127 50.34 -8.51 37.07
CA LYS A 127 50.94 -8.96 35.81
C LYS A 127 51.59 -7.78 35.09
N ARG A 128 52.83 -7.98 34.64
CA ARG A 128 53.59 -7.00 33.84
C ARG A 128 52.86 -6.60 32.56
N LEU A 129 52.58 -5.31 32.39
CA LEU A 129 51.93 -4.80 31.19
C LEU A 129 52.76 -5.08 29.95
N GLU A 130 54.09 -5.00 30.02
CA GLU A 130 54.95 -5.23 28.86
C GLU A 130 54.69 -6.61 28.22
N TYR A 131 54.65 -7.66 29.05
CA TYR A 131 54.31 -9.00 28.60
C TYR A 131 52.87 -9.09 28.08
N GLN A 132 51.91 -8.39 28.70
CA GLN A 132 50.51 -8.41 28.26
C GLN A 132 50.31 -7.83 26.87
N PHE A 133 50.89 -6.67 26.61
CA PHE A 133 50.84 -6.03 25.30
C PHE A 133 51.39 -6.97 24.23
N LEU A 134 52.52 -7.64 24.48
CA LEU A 134 53.11 -8.59 23.54
C LEU A 134 52.13 -9.70 23.13
N TRP A 135 51.46 -10.35 24.09
CA TRP A 135 50.63 -11.51 23.74
C TRP A 135 49.21 -11.15 23.28
N LYS A 136 48.65 -10.04 23.78
CA LYS A 136 47.31 -9.57 23.41
C LYS A 136 47.26 -8.93 22.01
N THR A 137 48.34 -8.26 21.60
CA THR A 137 48.41 -7.57 20.29
C THR A 137 48.93 -8.46 19.16
N ARG A 138 49.66 -9.55 19.47
CA ARG A 138 50.14 -10.54 18.47
C ARG A 138 49.09 -10.92 17.41
N PRO A 139 47.81 -11.22 17.74
CA PRO A 139 46.81 -11.61 16.74
C PRO A 139 46.60 -10.59 15.61
N TRP A 140 46.93 -9.32 15.83
CA TRP A 140 46.73 -8.23 14.87
C TRP A 140 47.89 -8.10 13.87
N LEU A 141 49.12 -8.43 14.25
CA LEU A 141 50.27 -8.51 13.34
C LEU A 141 50.15 -9.73 12.42
N GLN A 142 50.29 -9.66 11.10
CA GLN A 142 50.17 -10.84 10.23
C GLN A 142 51.32 -11.85 10.37
N PRO A 143 51.15 -13.14 10.03
CA PRO A 143 52.27 -14.04 9.75
C PRO A 143 53.31 -13.42 8.81
N GLY A 144 54.59 -13.55 9.15
CA GLY A 144 55.70 -12.89 8.45
C GLY A 144 55.85 -11.40 8.79
N GLY A 145 54.90 -10.80 9.51
CA GLY A 145 54.97 -9.40 9.93
C GLY A 145 56.05 -9.17 10.99
N PHE A 146 56.53 -7.94 11.07
CA PHE A 146 57.66 -7.56 11.91
C PHE A 146 57.21 -6.96 13.25
N LEU A 147 57.81 -7.41 14.35
CA LEU A 147 57.66 -6.87 15.68
C LEU A 147 58.91 -6.05 16.03
N VAL A 148 58.69 -4.79 16.44
CA VAL A 148 59.66 -3.95 17.13
C VAL A 148 59.18 -3.80 18.57
N TYR A 149 59.92 -4.35 19.52
CA TYR A 149 59.51 -4.41 20.93
C TYR A 149 60.53 -3.72 21.83
N VAL A 150 60.17 -2.53 22.29
CA VAL A 150 60.99 -1.64 23.14
C VAL A 150 60.59 -1.82 24.59
N VAL A 151 61.44 -2.48 25.38
CA VAL A 151 61.15 -2.82 26.77
C VAL A 151 62.40 -2.83 27.64
N PRO A 152 62.26 -2.85 28.99
CA PRO A 152 63.41 -3.04 29.87
C PRO A 152 63.98 -4.46 29.72
N ARG A 153 65.31 -4.57 29.82
CA ARG A 153 66.05 -5.84 29.71
C ARG A 153 65.51 -6.95 30.63
N HIS A 154 65.02 -6.61 31.82
CA HIS A 154 64.57 -7.63 32.79
C HIS A 154 63.34 -8.41 32.32
N ILE A 155 62.58 -7.92 31.33
CA ILE A 155 61.45 -8.67 30.75
C ILE A 155 61.92 -10.02 30.19
N LEU A 156 63.14 -10.11 29.68
CA LEU A 156 63.71 -11.37 29.19
C LEU A 156 63.97 -12.38 30.31
N LYS A 157 64.16 -11.96 31.57
CA LYS A 157 64.29 -12.87 32.73
C LYS A 157 62.99 -13.64 32.98
N MET A 158 61.85 -13.14 32.51
CA MET A 158 60.56 -13.80 32.71
C MET A 158 60.45 -15.00 31.78
N ARG A 159 60.51 -16.21 32.34
CA ARG A 159 60.36 -17.46 31.57
C ARG A 159 59.11 -17.48 30.69
N LYS A 160 57.99 -16.91 31.15
CA LYS A 160 56.76 -16.79 30.36
C LYS A 160 56.95 -15.92 29.11
N ALA A 161 57.61 -14.75 29.24
CA ALA A 161 57.89 -13.85 28.12
C ALA A 161 58.89 -14.48 27.13
N ALA A 162 60.01 -15.02 27.64
CA ALA A 162 61.01 -15.68 26.81
C ALA A 162 60.43 -16.87 26.04
N LYS A 163 59.66 -17.74 26.73
CA LYS A 163 58.96 -18.85 26.09
C LYS A 163 58.01 -18.37 25.00
N TYR A 164 57.23 -17.32 25.26
CA TYR A 164 56.27 -16.78 24.30
C TYR A 164 56.96 -16.21 23.05
N ILE A 165 58.05 -15.45 23.23
CA ILE A 165 58.84 -14.87 22.13
C ILE A 165 59.35 -15.99 21.22
N VAL A 166 60.06 -16.98 21.76
CA VAL A 166 60.62 -18.09 20.98
C VAL A 166 59.51 -18.93 20.31
N SER A 167 58.36 -19.08 20.98
CA SER A 167 57.23 -19.84 20.43
C SER A 167 56.61 -19.17 19.20
N HIS A 168 56.54 -17.83 19.17
CA HIS A 168 55.70 -17.10 18.21
C HIS A 168 56.47 -16.22 17.24
N TYR A 169 57.75 -15.97 17.48
CA TYR A 169 58.60 -15.14 16.64
C TYR A 169 59.83 -15.93 16.18
N ASP A 170 60.27 -15.63 14.97
CA ASP A 170 61.49 -16.14 14.33
C ASP A 170 62.48 -14.99 14.10
N GLN A 171 63.72 -15.32 13.78
CA GLN A 171 64.78 -14.33 13.50
C GLN A 171 64.90 -13.28 14.62
N VAL A 172 64.79 -13.74 15.87
CA VAL A 172 64.79 -12.87 17.05
C VAL A 172 66.17 -12.29 17.26
N ARG A 173 66.27 -10.97 17.34
CA ARG A 173 67.50 -10.24 17.68
C ARG A 173 67.22 -9.26 18.81
N VAL A 174 68.18 -9.12 19.72
CA VAL A 174 68.06 -8.29 20.92
C VAL A 174 69.25 -7.36 20.97
N TYR A 175 68.98 -6.05 20.98
CA TYR A 175 69.99 -5.03 21.14
C TYR A 175 69.69 -4.19 22.37
N ARG A 176 70.71 -3.76 23.09
CA ARG A 176 70.54 -2.73 24.12
C ARG A 176 70.52 -1.34 23.49
N PHE A 177 69.95 -0.37 24.18
CA PHE A 177 70.04 1.03 23.75
C PHE A 177 71.51 1.51 23.71
N PRO A 178 71.83 2.53 22.91
CA PRO A 178 73.15 3.16 22.90
C PRO A 178 73.58 3.69 24.28
N ASP A 179 74.89 3.84 24.47
CA ASP A 179 75.48 4.37 25.70
C ASP A 179 74.95 5.80 25.98
N GLY A 180 74.63 6.10 27.24
CA GLY A 180 74.00 7.35 27.68
C GLY A 180 72.47 7.27 27.82
N GLU A 181 71.80 6.48 26.97
CA GLU A 181 70.36 6.20 27.10
C GLU A 181 70.08 4.89 27.84
N TYR A 182 70.97 3.91 27.72
CA TYR A 182 70.82 2.59 28.30
C TYR A 182 70.81 2.59 29.84
N GLU A 183 71.63 3.42 30.47
CA GLU A 183 71.86 3.41 31.92
C GLU A 183 70.60 3.78 32.72
N ARG A 184 69.68 4.55 32.11
CA ARG A 184 68.49 5.08 32.80
C ARG A 184 67.44 4.01 33.08
N PHE A 185 67.13 3.19 32.08
CA PHE A 185 66.04 2.21 32.14
C PHE A 185 66.46 0.79 31.75
N LYS A 186 67.72 0.60 31.35
CA LYS A 186 68.25 -0.65 30.78
C LYS A 186 67.37 -1.16 29.63
N GLN A 187 66.91 -0.24 28.78
CA GLN A 187 66.02 -0.56 27.66
C GLN A 187 66.74 -1.36 26.57
N ILE A 188 65.97 -2.23 25.94
CA ILE A 188 66.38 -3.04 24.80
C ILE A 188 65.37 -2.83 23.67
N VAL A 189 65.83 -3.05 22.44
CA VAL A 189 64.97 -3.28 21.29
C VAL A 189 65.06 -4.76 20.94
N LEU A 190 63.92 -5.43 20.93
CA LEU A 190 63.79 -6.79 20.43
C LEU A 190 63.08 -6.78 19.08
N PHE A 191 63.75 -7.34 18.08
CA PHE A 191 63.20 -7.58 16.76
C PHE A 191 62.73 -9.03 16.64
N GLY A 192 61.65 -9.26 15.90
CA GLY A 192 61.18 -10.61 15.62
C GLY A 192 60.15 -10.67 14.50
N VAL A 193 60.21 -11.75 13.71
CA VAL A 193 59.27 -12.00 12.62
C VAL A 193 58.18 -12.95 13.10
N ARG A 194 56.90 -12.56 13.02
CA ARG A 194 55.80 -13.40 13.50
C ARG A 194 55.73 -14.71 12.72
N ARG A 195 55.79 -15.85 13.42
CA ARG A 195 55.61 -17.18 12.81
C ARG A 195 54.17 -17.37 12.33
N PRO A 196 53.95 -18.11 11.23
CA PRO A 196 52.60 -18.52 10.80
C PRO A 196 51.86 -19.33 11.85
N GLN A 197 52.57 -20.21 12.55
CA GLN A 197 52.05 -21.03 13.63
C GLN A 197 53.04 -21.03 14.80
N GLY A 198 52.50 -21.05 16.03
CA GLY A 198 53.32 -21.15 17.23
C GLY A 198 53.96 -22.53 17.35
N ILE A 199 55.21 -22.57 17.79
CA ILE A 199 55.95 -23.81 18.04
C ILE A 199 56.07 -24.07 19.54
N VAL A 200 56.27 -25.32 19.93
CA VAL A 200 56.76 -25.64 21.28
C VAL A 200 58.26 -25.30 21.30
N PRO A 201 58.69 -24.32 22.10
CA PRO A 201 60.07 -23.85 22.05
C PRO A 201 60.98 -24.82 22.80
N ASP A 202 62.18 -25.05 22.26
CA ASP A 202 63.22 -25.81 22.95
C ASP A 202 63.66 -25.10 24.24
N ALA A 203 63.92 -25.89 25.29
CA ALA A 203 64.35 -25.37 26.58
C ALA A 203 65.67 -24.59 26.48
N THR A 204 66.57 -25.01 25.58
CA THR A 204 67.85 -24.32 25.34
C THR A 204 67.62 -22.92 24.77
N ALA A 205 66.76 -22.78 23.77
CA ALA A 205 66.44 -21.49 23.17
C ALA A 205 65.74 -20.53 24.15
N VAL A 206 64.82 -21.05 24.98
CA VAL A 206 64.18 -20.25 26.04
C VAL A 206 65.20 -19.79 27.08
N ASN A 207 66.09 -20.69 27.51
CA ASN A 207 67.11 -20.37 28.49
C ASN A 207 68.14 -19.37 27.93
N ALA A 208 68.54 -19.47 26.66
CA ALA A 208 69.44 -18.52 26.01
C ALA A 208 68.89 -17.09 26.04
N LEU A 209 67.61 -16.92 25.68
CA LEU A 209 66.95 -15.62 25.75
C LEU A 209 66.79 -15.12 27.21
N MET A 210 66.57 -16.02 28.18
CA MET A 210 66.55 -15.66 29.60
C MET A 210 67.92 -15.21 30.12
N THR A 211 69.00 -15.84 29.66
CA THR A 211 70.39 -15.48 30.02
C THR A 211 70.72 -14.08 29.53
N MET A 212 70.26 -13.68 28.34
CA MET A 212 70.40 -12.30 27.83
C MET A 212 69.75 -11.26 28.77
N GLY A 213 68.71 -11.65 29.50
CA GLY A 213 68.07 -10.82 30.53
C GLY A 213 68.86 -10.70 31.84
N GLN A 214 69.83 -11.57 32.12
CA GLN A 214 70.59 -11.58 33.37
C GLN A 214 71.65 -10.48 33.40
N ASP A 215 71.71 -9.76 34.51
CA ASP A 215 72.73 -8.74 34.74
C ASP A 215 73.92 -9.42 35.44
N SER A 216 74.75 -10.11 34.65
CA SER A 216 75.89 -10.88 35.14
C SER A 216 77.17 -10.45 34.40
N PRO A 217 78.30 -10.25 35.10
CA PRO A 217 79.59 -9.97 34.48
C PRO A 217 80.11 -11.09 33.56
N LEU A 218 79.52 -12.29 33.66
CA LEU A 218 79.90 -13.50 32.92
C LEU A 218 79.11 -13.70 31.61
N VAL A 219 78.10 -12.88 31.35
CA VAL A 219 77.30 -12.92 30.12
C VAL A 219 77.83 -11.82 29.22
N GLU A 220 78.24 -12.17 27.99
CA GLU A 220 78.60 -11.19 26.94
C GLU A 220 77.59 -10.04 26.96
N THR A 221 78.09 -8.82 27.12
CA THR A 221 77.27 -7.62 27.17
C THR A 221 76.43 -7.54 25.89
N LEU A 222 75.10 -7.38 26.04
CA LEU A 222 74.21 -7.19 24.89
C LEU A 222 74.80 -6.12 23.95
N GLU A 223 74.80 -6.41 22.66
CA GLU A 223 75.32 -5.49 21.66
C GLU A 223 74.46 -4.22 21.63
N PRO A 224 75.09 -3.02 21.61
CA PRO A 224 74.35 -1.78 21.42
C PRO A 224 73.71 -1.76 20.03
N LEU A 225 72.49 -1.21 19.96
CA LEU A 225 71.85 -0.92 18.69
C LEU A 225 72.69 0.11 17.93
N THR A 226 73.14 -0.25 16.73
CA THR A 226 73.93 0.60 15.83
C THR A 226 73.24 0.63 14.47
N ALA A 227 73.67 1.52 13.57
CA ALA A 227 73.05 1.60 12.24
C ALA A 227 73.40 0.32 11.45
N ALA A 228 72.39 -0.32 10.86
CA ALA A 228 72.60 -1.44 9.97
C ALA A 228 73.04 -0.94 8.58
N ASP A 229 74.07 -1.56 8.01
CA ASP A 229 74.56 -1.24 6.65
C ASP A 229 73.48 -1.55 5.59
N GLU A 230 72.74 -2.63 5.78
CA GLU A 230 71.60 -3.03 4.95
C GLU A 230 70.41 -3.46 5.82
N PRO A 231 69.16 -3.22 5.36
CA PRO A 231 67.98 -3.65 6.10
C PRO A 231 67.92 -5.16 6.30
N VAL A 232 67.85 -5.58 7.56
CA VAL A 232 67.82 -7.01 7.95
C VAL A 232 66.43 -7.61 7.79
N TYR A 233 65.37 -6.81 7.96
CA TYR A 233 63.99 -7.26 7.97
C TYR A 233 63.20 -6.60 6.85
N THR A 234 62.56 -7.41 6.01
CA THR A 234 61.69 -6.93 4.93
C THR A 234 60.23 -7.13 5.30
N LEU A 235 59.43 -6.06 5.25
CA LEU A 235 57.99 -6.15 5.51
C LEU A 235 57.27 -6.89 4.38
N PRO A 236 56.43 -7.89 4.70
CA PRO A 236 55.64 -8.59 3.70
C PRO A 236 54.45 -7.74 3.21
N PRO A 237 53.87 -8.04 2.03
CA PRO A 237 52.66 -7.40 1.55
C PRO A 237 51.46 -7.68 2.47
N LEU A 238 50.51 -6.75 2.54
CA LEU A 238 49.34 -6.84 3.40
C LEU A 238 48.41 -7.99 2.98
N VAL A 239 48.07 -8.87 3.93
CA VAL A 239 47.10 -9.96 3.70
C VAL A 239 45.65 -9.44 3.74
N VAL A 240 45.37 -8.42 4.58
CA VAL A 240 44.03 -7.82 4.71
C VAL A 240 43.92 -6.59 3.80
N LYS A 241 43.08 -6.68 2.77
CA LYS A 241 42.78 -5.56 1.85
C LYS A 241 42.07 -4.40 2.57
N ASP A 242 42.25 -3.17 2.08
CA ASP A 242 41.70 -1.95 2.70
C ASP A 242 40.20 -2.02 2.97
N ARG A 243 39.40 -2.48 2.00
CA ARG A 243 37.94 -2.61 2.14
C ARG A 243 37.48 -3.55 3.28
N ALA A 244 38.35 -4.45 3.74
CA ALA A 244 38.05 -5.45 4.77
C ALA A 244 38.77 -5.14 6.10
N PHE A 245 39.60 -4.10 6.11
CA PHE A 245 40.32 -3.67 7.28
C PHE A 245 39.37 -2.93 8.23
N LYS A 246 39.47 -3.23 9.52
CA LYS A 246 38.69 -2.63 10.59
C LYS A 246 39.64 -2.04 11.61
N PHE A 247 39.32 -0.85 12.10
CA PHE A 247 39.99 -0.19 13.21
C PHE A 247 38.99 0.75 13.88
N ARG A 248 38.48 0.39 15.06
CA ARG A 248 37.51 1.17 15.85
C ARG A 248 37.53 0.71 17.31
N SER A 249 36.95 1.49 18.20
CA SER A 249 36.74 1.06 19.60
C SER A 249 35.46 0.22 19.76
N MET A 250 35.38 -0.58 20.83
CA MET A 250 34.15 -1.16 21.38
C MET A 250 33.17 -0.09 21.87
N PHE A 251 33.68 1.05 22.34
CA PHE A 251 32.90 2.21 22.70
C PHE A 251 32.82 3.16 21.51
N ILE A 252 31.65 3.73 21.29
CA ILE A 252 31.42 4.64 20.17
C ILE A 252 31.83 6.03 20.62
N ASP A 253 32.82 6.63 19.96
CA ASP A 253 33.18 8.03 20.17
C ASP A 253 31.96 8.92 19.81
N PRO A 254 31.55 9.85 20.68
CA PRO A 254 30.38 10.69 20.42
C PRO A 254 30.46 11.49 19.11
N LEU A 255 31.64 11.93 18.68
CA LEU A 255 31.82 12.68 17.43
C LEU A 255 31.64 11.78 16.21
N ASP A 256 32.19 10.56 16.26
CA ASP A 256 32.00 9.53 15.22
C ASP A 256 30.53 9.08 15.18
N ALA A 257 29.89 8.91 16.34
CA ALA A 257 28.47 8.59 16.47
C ALA A 257 27.60 9.67 15.83
N ILE A 258 27.91 10.96 16.03
CA ILE A 258 27.16 12.08 15.46
C ILE A 258 27.34 12.14 13.95
N ALA A 259 28.56 11.96 13.44
CA ALA A 259 28.83 11.94 12.00
C ALA A 259 28.13 10.75 11.32
N GLU A 260 28.20 9.56 11.92
CA GLU A 260 27.52 8.36 11.44
C GLU A 260 26.00 8.51 11.54
N ALA A 261 25.46 9.06 12.63
CA ALA A 261 24.04 9.35 12.77
C ALA A 261 23.55 10.40 11.76
N ARG A 262 24.36 11.37 11.34
CA ARG A 262 23.99 12.30 10.25
C ARG A 262 23.90 11.59 8.90
N LYS A 263 24.72 10.57 8.67
CA LYS A 263 24.79 9.82 7.40
C LYS A 263 23.79 8.65 7.34
N MET A 264 23.58 7.98 8.47
CA MET A 264 22.90 6.68 8.62
C MET A 264 21.78 6.71 9.66
N GLY A 265 21.47 7.87 10.25
CA GLY A 265 20.54 7.99 11.37
C GLY A 265 19.13 7.52 11.07
N ALA A 266 18.25 7.66 12.07
CA ALA A 266 16.86 7.20 12.02
C ALA A 266 16.15 7.59 10.71
N ALA A 267 16.49 8.77 10.15
CA ALA A 267 16.03 9.27 8.85
C ALA A 267 16.14 8.31 7.67
N THR A 268 17.07 7.37 7.71
CA THR A 268 17.32 6.39 6.66
C THR A 268 16.56 5.08 6.85
N THR A 269 15.97 4.86 8.04
CA THR A 269 15.23 3.64 8.37
C THR A 269 13.86 3.60 7.72
N ASP A 270 13.38 2.40 7.39
CA ASP A 270 12.05 2.23 6.80
C ASP A 270 10.93 2.68 7.75
N SER A 271 11.11 2.54 9.07
CA SER A 271 10.16 3.05 10.06
C SER A 271 10.05 4.58 9.99
N TRP A 272 11.17 5.31 10.03
CA TRP A 272 11.15 6.77 9.90
C TRP A 272 10.62 7.23 8.54
N ARG A 273 11.00 6.55 7.45
CA ARG A 273 10.44 6.82 6.11
C ARG A 273 8.93 6.61 6.10
N GLN A 274 8.39 5.55 6.70
CA GLN A 274 6.94 5.39 6.83
C GLN A 274 6.29 6.54 7.63
N HIS A 275 6.99 7.06 8.64
CA HIS A 275 6.53 8.20 9.44
C HIS A 275 6.60 9.56 8.74
N LEU A 276 7.49 9.80 7.77
CA LEU A 276 7.68 11.14 7.16
C LEU A 276 7.66 11.20 5.63
N ASP A 277 7.85 10.08 4.95
CA ASP A 277 7.72 9.97 3.49
C ASP A 277 6.22 9.90 3.14
N PRO A 278 5.67 10.87 2.41
CA PRO A 278 4.30 10.78 1.94
C PRO A 278 4.23 9.64 0.91
N ALA A 279 3.37 8.64 1.15
CA ALA A 279 2.94 7.77 0.05
C ALA A 279 2.40 8.70 -1.04
N GLY A 280 3.05 8.73 -2.21
CA GLY A 280 2.79 9.70 -3.26
C GLY A 280 1.33 9.67 -3.71
N VAL A 281 0.48 10.47 -3.07
CA VAL A 281 -0.88 10.73 -3.53
C VAL A 281 -0.83 12.10 -4.20
N THR A 282 -0.32 12.10 -5.43
CA THR A 282 -0.42 13.22 -6.38
C THR A 282 -1.83 13.27 -6.98
N VAL A 283 -2.87 13.25 -6.15
CA VAL A 283 -4.22 13.58 -6.61
C VAL A 283 -4.54 14.94 -6.00
N PRO A 284 -4.50 16.03 -6.79
CA PRO A 284 -4.90 17.33 -6.28
C PRO A 284 -6.39 17.25 -5.90
N LEU A 285 -6.69 17.26 -4.61
CA LEU A 285 -8.04 17.33 -4.08
C LEU A 285 -8.59 18.72 -4.39
N ARG A 286 -9.51 18.86 -5.35
CA ARG A 286 -10.21 20.13 -5.57
C ARG A 286 -11.69 19.97 -5.21
N PRO A 287 -12.11 20.29 -3.97
CA PRO A 287 -13.47 20.05 -3.54
C PRO A 287 -14.46 20.93 -4.31
N LEU A 288 -15.70 20.48 -4.50
CA LEU A 288 -16.70 21.28 -5.21
C LEU A 288 -17.09 22.54 -4.40
N THR A 289 -17.28 22.37 -3.10
CA THR A 289 -17.59 23.42 -2.12
C THR A 289 -16.59 23.38 -0.97
N PRO A 290 -16.40 24.46 -0.18
CA PRO A 290 -15.59 24.45 1.02
C PRO A 290 -15.86 23.24 1.90
N LEU A 291 -14.78 22.64 2.39
CA LEU A 291 -14.83 21.46 3.22
C LEU A 291 -15.36 21.84 4.61
N LYS A 292 -16.23 21.00 5.17
CA LYS A 292 -16.75 21.17 6.53
C LYS A 292 -15.80 20.52 7.52
N ILE A 293 -15.91 20.88 8.80
CA ILE A 293 -15.13 20.29 9.90
C ILE A 293 -15.15 18.76 9.86
N GLY A 294 -16.31 18.14 9.62
CA GLY A 294 -16.43 16.68 9.53
C GLY A 294 -15.65 16.04 8.37
N HIS A 295 -15.27 16.80 7.35
CA HIS A 295 -14.42 16.31 6.26
C HIS A 295 -12.93 16.35 6.63
N MET A 296 -12.53 17.12 7.66
CA MET A 296 -11.13 17.27 8.04
C MET A 296 -10.49 15.93 8.42
N ASN A 297 -11.19 15.10 9.19
CA ASN A 297 -10.75 13.74 9.51
C ASN A 297 -10.41 12.94 8.25
N SER A 298 -11.22 13.08 7.20
CA SER A 298 -11.02 12.39 5.93
C SER A 298 -9.85 12.96 5.13
N ILE A 299 -9.64 14.29 5.14
CA ILE A 299 -8.48 14.94 4.50
C ILE A 299 -7.18 14.49 5.16
N ILE A 300 -7.18 14.43 6.49
CA ILE A 300 -6.07 13.96 7.31
C ILE A 300 -5.79 12.48 7.03
N ALA A 301 -6.83 11.64 7.07
CA ALA A 301 -6.73 10.22 6.74
C ALA A 301 -6.19 9.98 5.32
N ALA A 302 -6.56 10.83 4.38
CA ALA A 302 -6.12 10.79 2.99
C ALA A 302 -4.70 11.35 2.76
N GLY A 303 -4.04 11.87 3.81
CA GLY A 303 -2.68 12.40 3.73
C GLY A 303 -2.56 13.77 3.06
N HIS A 304 -3.67 14.48 2.83
CA HIS A 304 -3.67 15.80 2.19
C HIS A 304 -3.15 16.92 3.10
N MET A 305 -2.97 16.66 4.39
CA MET A 305 -2.38 17.58 5.37
C MET A 305 -0.93 17.25 5.71
N ASN A 306 -0.29 16.35 4.95
CA ASN A 306 1.06 15.91 5.25
C ASN A 306 2.07 17.05 5.05
N ASN A 307 3.04 17.14 5.96
CA ASN A 307 4.13 18.11 5.97
C ASN A 307 3.69 19.56 6.15
N GLN A 308 2.51 19.78 6.72
CA GLN A 308 2.02 21.11 7.07
C GLN A 308 2.62 21.55 8.41
N VAL A 309 2.90 22.84 8.53
CA VAL A 309 3.43 23.43 9.76
C VAL A 309 2.30 24.12 10.50
N LEU A 310 2.11 23.73 11.75
CA LEU A 310 1.22 24.40 12.69
C LEU A 310 2.07 25.22 13.65
N GLU A 311 1.71 26.48 13.84
CA GLU A 311 2.39 27.38 14.77
C GLU A 311 1.34 27.92 15.73
N SER A 312 1.55 27.90 17.05
CA SER A 312 0.59 28.45 18.01
C SER A 312 0.80 29.96 18.14
N GLU A 313 -0.15 30.69 18.74
CA GLU A 313 0.07 32.11 19.07
C GLU A 313 1.12 32.28 20.19
N ALA A 314 1.39 31.21 20.94
CA ALA A 314 2.40 31.16 22.00
C ALA A 314 3.79 30.74 21.48
N GLY A 315 3.95 30.51 20.18
CA GLY A 315 5.22 30.14 19.54
C GLY A 315 5.49 28.64 19.41
N ASP A 316 4.57 27.77 19.81
CA ASP A 316 4.77 26.31 19.64
C ASP A 316 4.69 25.96 18.16
N ARG A 317 5.63 25.17 17.65
CA ARG A 317 5.69 24.83 16.24
C ARG A 317 5.76 23.32 16.03
N PHE A 318 4.85 22.82 15.20
CA PHE A 318 4.73 21.39 14.91
C PHE A 318 4.69 21.15 13.40
N LEU A 319 5.41 20.12 12.95
CA LEU A 319 5.18 19.49 11.66
C LEU A 319 4.11 18.40 11.83
N ILE A 320 3.08 18.40 10.99
CA ILE A 320 2.02 17.39 11.07
C ILE A 320 2.03 16.41 9.89
N LYS A 321 1.66 15.17 10.19
CA LYS A 321 1.35 14.15 9.18
C LYS A 321 0.10 13.38 9.58
N GLY A 322 -0.90 13.38 8.70
CA GLY A 322 -2.08 12.53 8.83
C GLY A 322 -1.81 11.14 8.27
N ARG A 323 -2.26 10.10 8.97
CA ARG A 323 -2.15 8.73 8.48
C ARG A 323 -3.46 8.00 8.66
N SER A 324 -3.77 7.14 7.69
CA SER A 324 -4.83 6.15 7.81
C SER A 324 -4.28 4.80 7.41
N TYR A 325 -4.41 3.82 8.29
CA TYR A 325 -3.96 2.46 8.04
C TYR A 325 -4.90 1.46 8.68
N LYS A 326 -4.94 0.25 8.11
CA LYS A 326 -5.73 -0.83 8.65
C LYS A 326 -4.91 -1.62 9.65
N THR A 327 -5.47 -1.84 10.84
CA THR A 327 -4.99 -2.84 11.80
C THR A 327 -6.02 -3.94 11.94
N THR A 328 -5.67 -5.07 12.53
CA THR A 328 -6.60 -6.19 12.73
C THR A 328 -6.82 -6.42 14.21
N ARG A 329 -8.07 -6.49 14.63
CA ARG A 329 -8.48 -6.96 15.96
C ARG A 329 -8.90 -8.41 15.87
N GLU A 330 -8.29 -9.26 16.69
CA GLU A 330 -8.59 -10.69 16.76
C GLU A 330 -9.50 -11.00 17.95
N GLU A 331 -10.54 -11.81 17.71
CA GLU A 331 -11.41 -12.35 18.75
C GLU A 331 -11.68 -13.84 18.49
N SER A 332 -11.68 -14.67 19.53
CA SER A 332 -11.91 -16.11 19.42
C SER A 332 -13.08 -16.55 20.29
N PHE A 333 -14.00 -17.34 19.71
CA PHE A 333 -15.17 -17.88 20.38
C PHE A 333 -15.18 -19.40 20.30
N GLU A 334 -15.51 -20.08 21.40
CA GLU A 334 -15.67 -21.54 21.46
C GLU A 334 -17.13 -21.93 21.72
N GLU A 335 -17.66 -22.84 20.90
CA GLU A 335 -19.01 -23.40 21.06
C GLU A 335 -18.94 -24.93 21.16
N PRO A 336 -19.64 -25.59 22.09
CA PRO A 336 -19.73 -27.05 22.14
C PRO A 336 -20.57 -27.59 20.97
N LEU A 337 -20.15 -28.72 20.39
CA LEU A 337 -20.88 -29.41 19.32
C LEU A 337 -21.77 -30.52 19.91
N PRO A 338 -22.94 -30.81 19.30
CA PRO A 338 -23.82 -31.90 19.74
C PRO A 338 -23.17 -33.30 19.73
N SER A 339 -22.04 -33.45 19.03
CA SER A 339 -21.33 -34.72 18.84
C SER A 339 -20.12 -34.90 19.78
N GLY A 340 -20.00 -34.10 20.85
CA GLY A 340 -18.92 -34.20 21.85
C GLY A 340 -17.71 -33.28 21.63
N GLY A 341 -17.50 -32.74 20.43
CA GLY A 341 -16.38 -31.84 20.11
C GLY A 341 -16.62 -30.35 20.37
N ARG A 342 -15.66 -29.49 19.99
CA ARG A 342 -15.79 -28.02 20.04
C ARG A 342 -15.66 -27.38 18.67
N LYS A 343 -16.30 -26.23 18.48
CA LYS A 343 -16.17 -25.38 17.30
C LYS A 343 -15.51 -24.07 17.71
N LEU A 344 -14.28 -23.87 17.23
CA LEU A 344 -13.55 -22.61 17.40
C LEU A 344 -13.84 -21.69 16.22
N THR A 345 -14.26 -20.47 16.51
CA THR A 345 -14.45 -19.40 15.51
C THR A 345 -13.52 -18.24 15.83
N THR A 346 -12.53 -18.01 14.97
CA THR A 346 -11.63 -16.85 15.04
C THR A 346 -12.13 -15.77 14.10
N LEU A 347 -12.33 -14.57 14.63
CA LEU A 347 -12.71 -13.36 13.90
C LEU A 347 -11.51 -12.41 13.87
N GLU A 348 -10.93 -12.22 12.69
CA GLU A 348 -9.94 -11.18 12.42
C GLU A 348 -10.67 -10.02 11.74
N THR A 349 -10.90 -8.94 12.48
CA THR A 349 -11.65 -7.77 12.01
C THR A 349 -10.71 -6.62 11.71
N GLU A 350 -10.67 -6.16 10.46
CA GLU A 350 -9.96 -4.94 10.11
C GLU A 350 -10.57 -3.74 10.85
N VAL A 351 -9.72 -2.82 11.30
CA VAL A 351 -10.10 -1.54 11.90
C VAL A 351 -9.25 -0.48 11.23
N VAL A 352 -9.90 0.55 10.68
CA VAL A 352 -9.20 1.70 10.13
C VAL A 352 -8.81 2.61 11.28
N VAL A 353 -7.50 2.76 11.51
CA VAL A 353 -6.96 3.72 12.47
C VAL A 353 -6.58 4.97 11.69
N THR A 354 -7.12 6.11 12.12
CA THR A 354 -6.69 7.43 11.64
C THR A 354 -5.98 8.14 12.78
N ASP A 355 -4.74 8.57 12.55
CA ASP A 355 -3.96 9.34 13.51
C ASP A 355 -3.35 10.60 12.86
N ILE A 356 -3.03 11.58 13.70
CA ILE A 356 -2.12 12.68 13.35
C ILE A 356 -0.86 12.47 14.15
N THR A 357 0.27 12.45 13.46
CA THR A 357 1.58 12.52 14.06
C THR A 357 2.08 13.96 14.02
N THR A 358 2.52 14.46 15.17
CA THR A 358 3.20 15.74 15.32
C THR A 358 4.68 15.50 15.56
N VAL A 359 5.51 16.39 15.02
CA VAL A 359 6.93 16.48 15.34
C VAL A 359 7.21 17.91 15.77
N ASP A 360 7.72 18.11 16.99
CA ASP A 360 8.09 19.43 17.49
C ASP A 360 9.52 19.84 17.08
N GLU A 361 9.95 21.02 17.52
CA GLU A 361 11.29 21.56 17.19
C GLU A 361 12.43 20.78 17.86
N GLN A 362 12.14 20.05 18.95
CA GLN A 362 13.08 19.19 19.66
C GLN A 362 13.18 17.80 19.00
N GLY A 363 12.32 17.51 18.02
CA GLY A 363 12.25 16.24 17.33
C GLY A 363 11.44 15.18 18.08
N GLU A 364 10.69 15.55 19.11
CA GLU A 364 9.78 14.62 19.77
C GLU A 364 8.58 14.32 18.87
N ILE A 365 8.26 13.03 18.76
CA ILE A 365 7.18 12.53 17.92
C ILE A 365 6.02 12.13 18.83
N GLN A 366 4.84 12.73 18.60
CA GLN A 366 3.61 12.34 19.29
C GLN A 366 2.55 11.91 18.28
N SER A 367 1.80 10.85 18.60
CA SER A 367 0.66 10.41 17.79
C SER A 367 -0.65 10.62 18.53
N HIS A 368 -1.59 11.29 17.87
CA HIS A 368 -2.93 11.58 18.36
C HIS A 368 -3.96 10.74 17.59
N ASN A 369 -4.65 9.84 18.29
CA ASN A 369 -5.72 9.01 17.76
C ASN A 369 -6.96 9.06 18.69
N GLY A 370 -8.10 8.57 18.19
CA GLY A 370 -9.35 8.50 18.98
C GLY A 370 -9.72 9.84 19.65
N PRO A 371 -10.01 9.86 20.97
CA PRO A 371 -10.32 11.11 21.69
C PRO A 371 -9.18 12.14 21.69
N GLY A 372 -7.92 11.69 21.61
CA GLY A 372 -6.76 12.58 21.54
C GLY A 372 -6.73 13.36 20.22
N LEU A 373 -7.14 12.73 19.13
CA LEU A 373 -7.28 13.38 17.82
C LEU A 373 -8.38 14.44 17.83
N GLU A 374 -9.54 14.15 18.42
CA GLU A 374 -10.64 15.13 18.51
C GLU A 374 -10.25 16.40 19.27
N LYS A 375 -9.53 16.24 20.39
CA LYS A 375 -8.98 17.36 21.15
C LYS A 375 -8.00 18.18 20.33
N PHE A 376 -7.07 17.51 19.65
CA PHE A 376 -6.09 18.15 18.77
C PHE A 376 -6.77 18.95 17.66
N LEU A 377 -7.74 18.35 16.96
CA LEU A 377 -8.45 19.01 15.87
C LEU A 377 -9.24 20.22 16.36
N SER A 378 -9.89 20.11 17.52
CA SER A 378 -10.65 21.22 18.09
C SER A 378 -9.75 22.42 18.40
N GLN A 379 -8.53 22.16 18.88
CA GLN A 379 -7.54 23.21 19.15
C GLN A 379 -7.03 23.88 17.87
N TRP A 380 -6.80 23.11 16.80
CA TRP A 380 -6.11 23.57 15.59
C TRP A 380 -7.03 23.83 14.39
N ILE A 381 -8.35 23.72 14.57
CA ILE A 381 -9.33 23.73 13.45
C ILE A 381 -9.23 24.98 12.57
N GLY A 382 -8.98 26.15 13.16
CA GLY A 382 -8.89 27.41 12.42
C GLY A 382 -7.75 27.39 11.40
N LYS A 383 -6.54 27.02 11.86
CA LYS A 383 -5.34 26.94 11.01
C LYS A 383 -5.42 25.81 10.00
N LEU A 384 -5.93 24.65 10.41
CA LEU A 384 -6.12 23.52 9.49
C LEU A 384 -7.11 23.87 8.37
N THR A 385 -8.18 24.61 8.69
CA THR A 385 -9.17 25.04 7.69
C THR A 385 -8.57 26.06 6.73
N SER A 386 -7.73 26.99 7.20
CA SER A 386 -7.09 27.97 6.32
C SER A 386 -6.08 27.33 5.38
N ILE A 387 -5.30 26.35 5.86
CA ILE A 387 -4.38 25.55 5.04
C ILE A 387 -5.17 24.84 3.92
N VAL A 388 -6.23 24.13 4.28
CA VAL A 388 -7.07 23.41 3.29
C VAL A 388 -7.68 24.37 2.27
N ALA A 389 -8.18 25.54 2.71
CA ALA A 389 -8.78 26.51 1.80
C ALA A 389 -7.76 27.12 0.82
N SER A 390 -6.51 27.30 1.27
CA SER A 390 -5.39 27.80 0.47
C SER A 390 -4.91 26.75 -0.54
N ASP A 391 -4.64 25.54 -0.07
CA ASP A 391 -3.98 24.50 -0.88
C ASP A 391 -4.98 23.79 -1.81
N TYR A 392 -6.25 23.76 -1.43
CA TYR A 392 -7.32 23.05 -2.13
C TYR A 392 -8.54 23.96 -2.37
N PRO A 393 -8.38 25.03 -3.18
CA PRO A 393 -9.45 26.01 -3.38
C PRO A 393 -10.66 25.36 -4.07
N PRO A 394 -11.89 25.61 -3.57
CA PRO A 394 -13.08 24.96 -4.10
C PRO A 394 -13.34 25.36 -5.56
N VAL A 395 -13.91 24.44 -6.34
CA VAL A 395 -14.29 24.72 -7.73
C VAL A 395 -15.38 25.78 -7.79
N TYR A 396 -16.38 25.72 -6.91
CA TYR A 396 -17.44 26.71 -6.83
C TYR A 396 -17.09 27.83 -5.83
N GLN A 397 -17.02 29.07 -6.32
CA GLN A 397 -16.60 30.24 -5.56
C GLN A 397 -17.75 30.99 -4.85
N PHE A 398 -18.94 30.40 -4.75
CA PHE A 398 -20.11 31.01 -4.08
C PHE A 398 -20.59 32.33 -4.71
N ASN A 399 -20.22 32.58 -5.96
CA ASN A 399 -20.63 33.73 -6.77
C ASN A 399 -21.80 33.41 -7.72
N LEU A 400 -22.50 32.29 -7.51
CA LEU A 400 -23.55 31.73 -8.39
C LEU A 400 -23.08 31.43 -9.84
N ASN A 401 -21.80 31.58 -10.16
CA ASN A 401 -21.19 31.29 -11.47
C ASN A 401 -21.99 31.80 -12.68
N GLY A 402 -22.58 33.00 -12.59
CA GLY A 402 -23.43 33.58 -13.65
C GLY A 402 -24.87 33.07 -13.70
N TYR A 403 -25.25 32.07 -12.90
CA TYR A 403 -26.62 31.54 -12.83
C TYR A 403 -27.58 32.37 -11.97
N GLY A 404 -27.13 33.46 -11.35
CA GLY A 404 -27.91 34.24 -10.39
C GLY A 404 -29.25 34.71 -10.94
N THR A 405 -29.25 35.40 -12.08
CA THR A 405 -30.48 35.91 -12.72
C THR A 405 -31.47 34.79 -13.04
N LEU A 406 -30.99 33.64 -13.51
CA LEU A 406 -31.84 32.48 -13.79
C LEU A 406 -32.43 31.90 -12.51
N LEU A 407 -31.59 31.62 -11.51
CA LEU A 407 -32.01 30.98 -10.26
C LEU A 407 -32.90 31.89 -9.40
N ASP A 408 -32.75 33.21 -9.51
CA ASP A 408 -33.63 34.20 -8.90
C ASP A 408 -35.02 34.22 -9.56
N GLY A 409 -35.11 33.85 -10.85
CA GLY A 409 -36.36 33.73 -11.59
C GLY A 409 -37.16 32.45 -11.34
N LEU A 410 -36.63 31.49 -10.58
CA LEU A 410 -37.27 30.18 -10.35
C LEU A 410 -38.10 30.16 -9.06
N SER A 411 -39.15 29.34 -9.05
CA SER A 411 -40.03 29.09 -7.89
C SER A 411 -40.77 30.34 -7.36
N ASN A 412 -41.01 31.34 -8.21
CA ASN A 412 -41.61 32.63 -7.82
C ASN A 412 -43.07 32.55 -7.34
N GLU A 413 -43.77 31.45 -7.59
CA GLU A 413 -45.14 31.23 -7.10
C GLU A 413 -45.19 30.69 -5.67
N ARG A 414 -44.06 30.14 -5.16
CA ARG A 414 -44.00 29.52 -3.84
C ARG A 414 -43.56 30.53 -2.79
N ARG A 415 -44.42 30.84 -1.82
CA ARG A 415 -44.05 31.64 -0.65
C ARG A 415 -43.12 30.87 0.27
N ILE A 416 -42.09 31.54 0.77
CA ILE A 416 -41.14 31.00 1.72
C ILE A 416 -41.66 31.26 3.15
N PRO A 417 -41.93 30.21 3.96
CA PRO A 417 -42.38 30.39 5.33
C PRO A 417 -41.40 31.22 6.17
N GLY A 418 -41.91 32.16 6.97
CA GLY A 418 -41.09 32.99 7.87
C GLY A 418 -40.33 34.14 7.21
N LEU A 419 -40.51 34.40 5.91
CA LEU A 419 -39.78 35.44 5.17
C LEU A 419 -40.71 36.53 4.55
N ASN A 420 -41.70 37.02 5.31
CA ASN A 420 -42.56 38.17 4.97
C ASN A 420 -43.07 38.19 3.50
N GLY A 421 -43.57 37.05 3.01
CA GLY A 421 -44.17 36.97 1.66
C GLY A 421 -43.18 36.87 0.51
N LYS A 422 -41.87 36.78 0.77
CA LYS A 422 -40.86 36.47 -0.26
C LYS A 422 -41.15 35.12 -0.92
N THR A 423 -40.92 35.06 -2.22
CA THR A 423 -41.06 33.85 -3.03
C THR A 423 -39.72 33.46 -3.66
N GLY A 424 -39.64 32.26 -4.26
CA GLY A 424 -38.44 31.77 -4.93
C GLY A 424 -37.66 30.71 -4.15
N LEU A 425 -36.51 30.32 -4.70
CA LEU A 425 -35.60 29.36 -4.06
C LEU A 425 -34.90 29.97 -2.83
N LEU A 426 -34.66 29.15 -1.81
CA LEU A 426 -33.85 29.55 -0.66
C LEU A 426 -32.39 29.83 -1.09
N PRO A 427 -31.66 30.76 -0.45
CA PRO A 427 -30.26 31.03 -0.79
C PRO A 427 -29.38 29.77 -0.82
N ALA A 428 -29.52 28.88 0.17
CA ALA A 428 -28.79 27.61 0.20
C ALA A 428 -29.12 26.70 -0.99
N GLN A 429 -30.38 26.69 -1.45
CA GLN A 429 -30.80 25.90 -2.62
C GLN A 429 -30.20 26.48 -3.92
N LYS A 430 -30.13 27.81 -4.03
CA LYS A 430 -29.49 28.49 -5.17
C LYS A 430 -28.00 28.15 -5.25
N HIS A 431 -27.26 28.27 -4.13
CA HIS A 431 -25.84 27.91 -4.13
C HIS A 431 -25.61 26.42 -4.37
N ALA A 432 -26.46 25.53 -3.85
CA ALA A 432 -26.36 24.09 -4.13
C ALA A 432 -26.59 23.77 -5.61
N ALA A 433 -27.62 24.38 -6.24
CA ALA A 433 -27.88 24.22 -7.67
C ALA A 433 -26.73 24.77 -8.51
N ALA A 434 -26.25 25.99 -8.23
CA ALA A 434 -25.13 26.62 -8.93
C ALA A 434 -23.83 25.81 -8.81
N ALA A 435 -23.54 25.23 -7.63
CA ALA A 435 -22.38 24.36 -7.44
C ALA A 435 -22.47 23.11 -8.33
N VAL A 436 -23.64 22.47 -8.39
CA VAL A 436 -23.85 21.30 -9.26
C VAL A 436 -23.73 21.70 -10.73
N LEU A 437 -24.35 22.81 -11.15
CA LEU A 437 -24.26 23.31 -12.52
C LEU A 437 -22.79 23.56 -12.93
N THR A 438 -22.01 24.22 -12.07
CA THR A 438 -20.56 24.45 -12.26
C THR A 438 -19.80 23.13 -12.44
N ARG A 439 -20.11 22.09 -11.65
CA ARG A 439 -19.50 20.77 -11.83
C ARG A 439 -19.90 20.13 -13.17
N LEU A 440 -21.16 20.25 -13.55
CA LEU A 440 -21.71 19.62 -14.76
C LEU A 440 -21.18 20.24 -16.06
N GLU A 441 -20.56 21.43 -16.03
CA GLU A 441 -19.83 22.00 -17.17
C GLU A 441 -18.67 21.09 -17.60
N THR A 442 -17.94 20.51 -16.64
CA THR A 442 -16.73 19.72 -16.89
C THR A 442 -16.92 18.22 -16.68
N HIS A 443 -17.82 17.82 -15.78
CA HIS A 443 -18.04 16.42 -15.41
C HIS A 443 -19.45 15.95 -15.77
N PRO A 444 -19.67 14.65 -16.02
CA PRO A 444 -20.97 14.12 -16.40
C PRO A 444 -21.91 13.85 -15.21
N ASP A 445 -21.40 13.88 -13.98
CA ASP A 445 -22.10 13.42 -12.78
C ASP A 445 -22.02 14.42 -11.63
N ALA A 446 -23.03 14.40 -10.74
CA ALA A 446 -22.97 15.04 -9.42
C ALA A 446 -23.88 14.33 -8.42
N ILE A 447 -23.60 14.47 -7.13
CA ILE A 447 -24.48 13.98 -6.06
C ILE A 447 -24.76 15.13 -5.08
N VAL A 448 -26.04 15.34 -4.80
CA VAL A 448 -26.52 16.28 -3.78
C VAL A 448 -26.96 15.48 -2.55
N VAL A 449 -26.28 15.74 -1.44
CA VAL A 449 -26.60 15.16 -0.14
C VAL A 449 -27.24 16.23 0.74
N GLY A 450 -28.45 15.97 1.21
CA GLY A 450 -29.16 16.91 2.07
C GLY A 450 -30.27 16.25 2.87
N GLU A 451 -30.46 16.68 4.12
CA GLU A 451 -31.46 16.15 5.04
C GLU A 451 -32.89 16.22 4.47
N MET A 452 -33.82 15.49 5.10
CA MET A 452 -35.24 15.60 4.77
C MET A 452 -35.70 17.06 5.00
N GLY A 453 -36.47 17.61 4.05
CA GLY A 453 -36.92 19.00 4.12
C GLY A 453 -35.99 20.05 3.50
N SER A 454 -34.75 19.72 3.16
CA SER A 454 -33.80 20.65 2.49
C SER A 454 -34.23 21.14 1.08
N GLY A 455 -35.26 20.54 0.49
CA GLY A 455 -35.76 20.90 -0.83
C GLY A 455 -34.98 20.28 -1.99
N LYS A 456 -34.45 19.05 -1.83
CA LYS A 456 -33.78 18.28 -2.89
C LYS A 456 -34.53 18.26 -4.22
N SER A 457 -35.86 18.13 -4.19
CA SER A 457 -36.68 18.15 -5.41
C SER A 457 -36.63 19.50 -6.12
N SER A 458 -36.67 20.60 -5.36
CA SER A 458 -36.57 21.95 -5.88
C SER A 458 -35.16 22.25 -6.40
N ILE A 459 -34.11 21.77 -5.72
CA ILE A 459 -32.72 21.82 -6.21
C ILE A 459 -32.59 21.04 -7.53
N GLY A 460 -33.13 19.82 -7.61
CA GLY A 460 -33.10 19.01 -8.84
C GLY A 460 -33.80 19.69 -10.02
N ALA A 461 -34.99 20.26 -9.79
CA ALA A 461 -35.70 21.03 -10.82
C ALA A 461 -34.92 22.29 -11.24
N ALA A 462 -34.28 22.99 -10.30
CA ALA A 462 -33.45 24.16 -10.58
C ALA A 462 -32.20 23.81 -11.39
N ILE A 463 -31.59 22.64 -11.15
CA ILE A 463 -30.47 22.13 -11.97
C ILE A 463 -30.95 21.84 -13.39
N ALA A 464 -32.11 21.20 -13.56
CA ALA A 464 -32.66 20.94 -14.89
C ALA A 464 -32.93 22.24 -15.67
N ALA A 465 -33.50 23.25 -15.01
CA ALA A 465 -33.73 24.57 -15.59
C ALA A 465 -32.42 25.31 -15.90
N GLY A 466 -31.46 25.31 -14.98
CA GLY A 466 -30.16 25.98 -15.16
C GLY A 466 -29.28 25.34 -16.23
N MET A 467 -29.47 24.05 -16.52
CA MET A 467 -28.85 23.37 -17.66
C MET A 467 -29.54 23.66 -19.00
N ASP A 468 -30.70 24.33 -18.98
CA ASP A 468 -31.62 24.40 -20.12
C ASP A 468 -31.91 23.02 -20.72
N ALA A 469 -32.16 22.03 -19.84
CA ALA A 469 -32.26 20.63 -20.23
C ALA A 469 -33.57 20.36 -20.99
N GLY A 470 -33.49 20.21 -22.31
CA GLY A 470 -34.65 19.93 -23.17
C GLY A 470 -35.40 18.64 -22.80
N ARG A 471 -34.67 17.59 -22.40
CA ARG A 471 -35.27 16.33 -21.90
C ARG A 471 -34.62 15.88 -20.60
N THR A 472 -35.44 15.81 -19.55
CA THR A 472 -35.04 15.32 -18.22
C THR A 472 -35.87 14.11 -17.81
N ILE A 473 -35.24 13.07 -17.24
CA ILE A 473 -35.95 11.96 -16.59
C ILE A 473 -35.64 11.95 -15.10
N ILE A 474 -36.69 11.86 -14.29
CA ILE A 474 -36.60 11.70 -12.83
C ILE A 474 -36.93 10.25 -12.49
N LEU A 475 -35.98 9.54 -11.90
CA LEU A 475 -36.19 8.22 -11.32
C LEU A 475 -36.50 8.37 -9.83
N CYS A 476 -37.70 7.98 -9.38
CA CYS A 476 -38.12 8.19 -7.98
C CYS A 476 -38.90 7.00 -7.38
N PRO A 477 -39.05 6.96 -6.04
CA PRO A 477 -40.00 6.09 -5.35
C PRO A 477 -41.45 6.24 -5.88
N PRO A 478 -42.29 5.18 -5.84
CA PRO A 478 -43.61 5.21 -6.48
C PRO A 478 -44.58 6.25 -5.92
N HIS A 479 -44.48 6.55 -4.62
CA HIS A 479 -45.34 7.51 -3.93
C HIS A 479 -44.91 8.98 -4.14
N LEU A 480 -43.79 9.23 -4.85
CA LEU A 480 -43.27 10.57 -5.09
C LEU A 480 -43.52 11.09 -6.51
N VAL A 481 -44.18 10.30 -7.38
CA VAL A 481 -44.38 10.69 -8.79
C VAL A 481 -45.18 12.01 -8.90
N ASP A 482 -46.36 12.07 -8.28
CA ASP A 482 -47.22 13.26 -8.34
C ASP A 482 -46.59 14.45 -7.62
N LYS A 483 -45.77 14.20 -6.59
CA LYS A 483 -45.00 15.25 -5.92
C LYS A 483 -43.97 15.86 -6.87
N TRP A 484 -43.19 15.03 -7.58
CA TRP A 484 -42.19 15.49 -8.52
C TRP A 484 -42.79 16.29 -9.68
N GLN A 485 -43.91 15.83 -10.26
CA GLN A 485 -44.60 16.59 -11.32
C GLN A 485 -45.03 17.98 -10.83
N ARG A 486 -45.58 18.07 -9.62
CA ARG A 486 -45.96 19.37 -9.02
C ARG A 486 -44.74 20.25 -8.75
N GLU A 487 -43.70 19.72 -8.12
CA GLU A 487 -42.49 20.48 -7.80
C GLU A 487 -41.80 21.03 -9.06
N CYS A 488 -41.70 20.25 -10.13
CA CYS A 488 -41.12 20.71 -11.39
C CYS A 488 -41.90 21.89 -11.98
N LYS A 489 -43.24 21.85 -12.00
CA LYS A 489 -44.06 22.97 -12.50
C LYS A 489 -43.96 24.21 -11.62
N ILE A 490 -43.91 24.05 -10.30
CA ILE A 490 -43.77 25.18 -9.36
C ILE A 490 -42.42 25.87 -9.55
N VAL A 491 -41.34 25.10 -9.70
CA VAL A 491 -39.98 25.64 -9.78
C VAL A 491 -39.67 26.17 -11.17
N TRP A 492 -40.08 25.45 -12.21
CA TRP A 492 -39.85 25.75 -13.63
C TRP A 492 -41.18 25.83 -14.39
N PRO A 493 -41.86 26.98 -14.39
CA PRO A 493 -43.24 27.11 -14.91
C PRO A 493 -43.44 26.68 -16.37
N ASP A 494 -42.44 26.91 -17.23
CA ASP A 494 -42.51 26.59 -18.66
C ASP A 494 -42.30 25.11 -19.00
N VAL A 495 -42.06 24.26 -17.99
CA VAL A 495 -41.78 22.83 -18.18
C VAL A 495 -43.05 22.00 -18.34
N GLU A 496 -43.03 21.08 -19.31
CA GLU A 496 -44.05 20.04 -19.38
C GLU A 496 -43.62 18.82 -18.55
N THR A 497 -44.57 18.18 -17.87
CA THR A 497 -44.29 16.97 -17.08
C THR A 497 -45.11 15.78 -17.58
N MET A 498 -44.48 14.61 -17.72
CA MET A 498 -45.11 13.36 -18.15
C MET A 498 -44.83 12.23 -17.14
N HIS A 499 -45.83 11.40 -16.84
CA HIS A 499 -45.62 10.17 -16.05
C HIS A 499 -45.32 9.02 -17.01
N LEU A 500 -44.12 8.43 -16.92
CA LEU A 500 -43.69 7.35 -17.79
C LEU A 500 -44.10 5.99 -17.20
N GLN A 501 -45.17 5.38 -17.72
CA GLN A 501 -45.70 4.09 -17.24
C GLN A 501 -45.55 2.96 -18.24
N THR A 502 -45.58 3.30 -19.52
CA THR A 502 -45.59 2.38 -20.65
C THR A 502 -44.52 2.76 -21.68
N ILE A 503 -44.26 1.85 -22.62
CA ILE A 503 -43.37 2.12 -23.76
C ILE A 503 -43.87 3.31 -24.58
N SER A 504 -45.18 3.42 -24.77
CA SER A 504 -45.76 4.54 -25.54
C SER A 504 -45.59 5.90 -24.85
N ASP A 505 -45.59 5.94 -23.52
CA ASP A 505 -45.28 7.18 -22.80
C ASP A 505 -43.83 7.59 -23.05
N VAL A 506 -42.91 6.62 -23.09
CA VAL A 506 -41.50 6.85 -23.41
C VAL A 506 -41.33 7.32 -24.86
N ASP A 507 -42.03 6.68 -25.82
CA ASP A 507 -41.99 7.11 -27.22
C ASP A 507 -42.55 8.51 -27.40
N GLY A 508 -43.65 8.85 -26.71
CA GLY A 508 -44.23 10.19 -26.68
C GLY A 508 -43.27 11.22 -26.07
N PHE A 509 -42.58 10.88 -24.99
CA PHE A 509 -41.57 11.73 -24.36
C PHE A 509 -40.40 12.04 -25.32
N PHE A 510 -39.97 11.05 -26.11
CA PHE A 510 -38.95 11.23 -27.14
C PHE A 510 -39.50 11.63 -28.52
N ALA A 511 -40.79 11.94 -28.66
CA ALA A 511 -41.29 12.45 -29.95
C ALA A 511 -40.70 13.84 -30.28
N LYS A 512 -40.76 14.21 -31.57
CA LYS A 512 -40.41 15.59 -31.99
C LYS A 512 -41.46 16.54 -31.41
N ARG A 513 -41.01 17.59 -30.73
CA ARG A 513 -41.85 18.66 -30.16
C ARG A 513 -41.74 19.92 -31.01
N ARG A 514 -42.86 20.61 -31.24
CA ARG A 514 -42.93 21.82 -32.09
C ARG A 514 -42.89 23.12 -31.29
N ASP A 515 -43.19 23.05 -30.00
CA ASP A 515 -43.29 24.19 -29.09
C ASP A 515 -41.96 24.58 -28.43
N GLY A 516 -40.92 23.76 -28.60
CA GLY A 516 -39.59 24.00 -28.02
C GLY A 516 -39.55 23.88 -26.49
N ARG A 517 -40.66 23.51 -25.83
CA ARG A 517 -40.73 23.48 -24.37
C ARG A 517 -39.96 22.30 -23.80
N PRO A 518 -39.25 22.51 -22.67
CA PRO A 518 -38.54 21.45 -21.97
C PRO A 518 -39.54 20.45 -21.38
N VAL A 519 -39.14 19.17 -21.32
CA VAL A 519 -39.99 18.09 -20.81
C VAL A 519 -39.30 17.26 -19.74
N VAL A 520 -40.05 16.99 -18.67
CA VAL A 520 -39.65 16.17 -17.53
C VAL A 520 -40.50 14.90 -17.47
N GLY A 521 -39.86 13.76 -17.70
CA GLY A 521 -40.46 12.44 -17.56
C GLY A 521 -40.23 11.88 -16.14
N VAL A 522 -41.30 11.66 -15.39
CA VAL A 522 -41.22 11.08 -14.04
C VAL A 522 -41.46 9.57 -14.13
N LEU A 523 -40.46 8.80 -13.72
CA LEU A 523 -40.39 7.35 -13.85
C LEU A 523 -40.28 6.70 -12.46
N LYS A 524 -41.27 5.87 -12.11
CA LYS A 524 -41.24 5.13 -10.84
C LYS A 524 -40.25 3.97 -10.89
N GLN A 525 -39.49 3.80 -9.80
CA GLN A 525 -38.45 2.78 -9.69
C GLN A 525 -38.92 1.34 -9.98
N THR A 526 -40.16 1.01 -9.62
CA THR A 526 -40.74 -0.33 -9.81
C THR A 526 -41.07 -0.64 -11.28
N THR A 527 -41.15 0.38 -12.12
CA THR A 527 -41.40 0.27 -13.58
C THR A 527 -40.12 0.42 -14.37
N ALA A 528 -39.16 1.18 -13.85
CA ALA A 528 -37.81 1.24 -14.39
C ALA A 528 -37.08 -0.10 -14.29
N ARG A 529 -37.21 -0.80 -13.15
CA ARG A 529 -36.51 -2.04 -12.84
C ARG A 529 -36.97 -3.23 -13.68
N SER A 530 -36.04 -4.12 -13.97
CA SER A 530 -36.36 -5.45 -14.48
C SER A 530 -37.18 -6.19 -13.42
N ALA A 531 -38.31 -6.80 -13.79
CA ALA A 531 -38.98 -7.72 -12.89
C ALA A 531 -38.16 -9.02 -12.85
N SER A 532 -37.66 -9.36 -11.66
CA SER A 532 -36.65 -10.37 -11.36
C SER A 532 -36.72 -11.72 -12.09
N GLY A 533 -35.55 -12.09 -12.62
CA GLY A 533 -35.13 -13.43 -13.04
C GLY A 533 -34.98 -13.58 -14.56
N TRP A 534 -34.21 -14.57 -15.00
CA TRP A 534 -34.22 -15.08 -16.37
C TRP A 534 -34.48 -16.59 -16.33
N GLU A 535 -35.31 -17.10 -17.25
CA GLU A 535 -35.51 -18.52 -17.52
C GLU A 535 -34.98 -18.83 -18.92
N HIS A 536 -34.65 -20.08 -19.17
CA HIS A 536 -34.18 -20.46 -20.50
C HIS A 536 -35.34 -20.46 -21.49
N ALA A 537 -35.12 -19.89 -22.67
CA ALA A 537 -36.07 -19.87 -23.77
C ALA A 537 -35.61 -20.91 -24.79
N TYR A 538 -36.08 -22.14 -24.61
CA TYR A 538 -35.84 -23.23 -25.54
C TYR A 538 -37.08 -24.10 -25.70
N ASP A 539 -37.19 -24.75 -26.86
CA ASP A 539 -38.08 -25.88 -27.04
C ASP A 539 -37.29 -27.18 -26.84
N TYR A 540 -37.91 -28.26 -26.36
CA TYR A 540 -37.21 -29.53 -26.13
C TYR A 540 -37.79 -30.62 -27.02
N GLY A 541 -36.97 -31.16 -27.93
CA GLY A 541 -37.41 -32.19 -28.87
C GLY A 541 -37.59 -33.57 -28.21
N GLY A 542 -38.60 -33.77 -27.37
CA GLY A 542 -38.90 -35.08 -26.78
C GLY A 542 -39.81 -35.01 -25.57
N SER A 543 -40.26 -36.16 -25.04
CA SER A 543 -41.19 -36.17 -23.91
C SER A 543 -40.60 -35.44 -22.69
N ALA A 544 -41.34 -34.44 -22.20
CA ALA A 544 -40.93 -33.62 -21.08
C ALA A 544 -41.24 -34.35 -19.77
N SER A 545 -40.28 -35.13 -19.26
CA SER A 545 -40.30 -35.58 -17.86
C SER A 545 -39.72 -34.54 -16.89
N HIS A 546 -39.46 -33.30 -17.34
CA HIS A 546 -39.13 -32.20 -16.44
C HIS A 546 -40.39 -31.57 -15.86
N SER A 547 -40.89 -32.23 -14.83
CA SER A 547 -41.83 -31.68 -13.86
C SER A 547 -41.22 -30.44 -13.21
N TYR A 548 -41.58 -29.24 -13.70
CA TYR A 548 -41.41 -28.01 -12.94
C TYR A 548 -42.41 -28.01 -11.78
N GLY A 549 -42.14 -28.77 -10.71
CA GLY A 549 -42.76 -28.60 -9.38
C GLY A 549 -44.29 -28.52 -9.28
N SER A 550 -45.06 -28.80 -10.33
CA SER A 550 -46.51 -28.71 -10.32
C SER A 550 -47.09 -30.07 -9.98
N LYS A 551 -47.34 -30.30 -8.69
CA LYS A 551 -48.42 -31.20 -8.29
C LYS A 551 -49.71 -30.61 -8.90
N GLY A 552 -50.28 -31.26 -9.93
CA GLY A 552 -51.67 -30.99 -10.33
C GLY A 552 -51.95 -30.52 -11.77
N PHE A 553 -51.23 -30.98 -12.80
CA PHE A 553 -51.75 -30.89 -14.19
C PHE A 553 -51.44 -32.18 -14.96
N ALA A 554 -52.33 -33.17 -14.84
CA ALA A 554 -52.28 -34.42 -15.60
C ALA A 554 -53.26 -34.46 -16.78
N ASP A 555 -53.92 -33.35 -17.11
CA ASP A 555 -55.10 -33.40 -18.01
C ASP A 555 -54.87 -32.70 -19.36
N VAL A 556 -53.66 -32.80 -19.92
CA VAL A 556 -53.45 -32.47 -21.34
C VAL A 556 -53.37 -33.78 -22.12
N ILE A 557 -54.50 -34.21 -22.68
CA ILE A 557 -54.53 -35.27 -23.69
C ILE A 557 -53.82 -34.73 -24.93
N ARG A 558 -52.63 -35.27 -25.23
CA ARG A 558 -51.85 -34.90 -26.41
C ARG A 558 -52.15 -35.86 -27.57
N PRO A 559 -52.03 -35.42 -28.84
CA PRO A 559 -52.40 -36.20 -30.03
C PRO A 559 -51.69 -37.55 -30.24
N TRP A 560 -50.76 -37.94 -29.36
CA TRP A 560 -49.81 -39.05 -29.56
C TRP A 560 -49.82 -40.08 -28.41
N GLY A 561 -50.76 -39.98 -27.47
CA GLY A 561 -50.89 -40.93 -26.35
C GLY A 561 -49.89 -40.71 -25.19
N ASN A 562 -49.94 -41.64 -24.22
CA ASN A 562 -49.18 -41.59 -22.96
C ASN A 562 -47.65 -41.69 -23.18
N VAL A 563 -46.91 -41.02 -22.30
CA VAL A 563 -45.45 -40.85 -22.37
C VAL A 563 -44.70 -42.14 -22.01
N ILE A 564 -43.87 -42.66 -22.91
CA ILE A 564 -42.86 -43.67 -22.59
C ILE A 564 -41.59 -42.96 -22.08
N THR A 565 -41.15 -43.26 -20.86
CA THR A 565 -39.87 -42.78 -20.32
C THR A 565 -38.69 -43.58 -20.88
N ALA A 566 -37.47 -43.01 -20.95
CA ALA A 566 -36.29 -43.75 -21.45
C ALA A 566 -36.03 -45.04 -20.65
N SER A 567 -36.31 -45.00 -19.35
CA SER A 567 -36.28 -46.14 -18.43
C SER A 567 -37.33 -47.22 -18.72
N GLN A 568 -38.41 -46.88 -19.42
CA GLN A 568 -39.43 -47.85 -19.87
C GLN A 568 -39.19 -48.34 -21.31
N ALA A 569 -38.28 -47.70 -22.05
CA ALA A 569 -37.90 -48.12 -23.40
C ALA A 569 -36.74 -49.14 -23.40
N ILE A 570 -36.04 -49.29 -22.28
CA ILE A 570 -34.93 -50.22 -22.08
C ILE A 570 -35.33 -51.14 -20.93
N GLY A 571 -36.24 -52.08 -21.22
CA GLY A 571 -36.69 -53.06 -20.24
C GLY A 571 -35.79 -54.28 -20.13
N ASP A 572 -34.83 -54.45 -21.05
CA ASP A 572 -33.96 -55.62 -21.12
C ASP A 572 -32.63 -55.26 -21.81
N GLU A 573 -31.49 -55.73 -21.30
CA GLU A 573 -30.14 -55.34 -21.77
C GLU A 573 -29.85 -55.79 -23.22
N ASN A 574 -30.71 -56.62 -23.82
CA ASN A 574 -30.55 -57.20 -25.17
C ASN A 574 -31.52 -56.68 -26.24
N GLN A 575 -32.30 -55.62 -25.98
CA GLN A 575 -33.25 -55.11 -26.97
C GLN A 575 -32.65 -54.03 -27.89
N THR A 576 -32.45 -54.34 -29.18
CA THR A 576 -32.06 -53.33 -30.18
C THR A 576 -33.17 -52.31 -30.38
N LEU A 577 -32.85 -51.03 -30.16
CA LEU A 577 -33.76 -49.90 -30.36
C LEU A 577 -34.27 -49.89 -31.81
N THR A 578 -35.59 -49.80 -31.99
CA THR A 578 -36.19 -49.65 -33.32
C THR A 578 -35.77 -48.32 -33.97
N ALA A 579 -35.79 -48.25 -35.30
CA ALA A 579 -35.46 -47.02 -36.04
C ALA A 579 -36.26 -45.79 -35.58
N LYS A 580 -37.53 -45.98 -35.18
CA LYS A 580 -38.37 -44.93 -34.58
C LYS A 580 -37.87 -44.48 -33.21
N GLN A 581 -37.40 -45.40 -32.36
CA GLN A 581 -36.82 -45.07 -31.05
C GLN A 581 -35.46 -44.35 -31.19
N LEU A 582 -34.61 -44.80 -32.12
CA LEU A 582 -33.37 -44.12 -32.49
C LEU A 582 -33.62 -42.69 -32.99
N GLN A 583 -34.59 -42.52 -33.89
CA GLN A 583 -35.00 -41.20 -34.40
C GLN A 583 -35.51 -40.27 -33.28
N ALA A 584 -36.29 -40.80 -32.33
CA ALA A 584 -36.76 -40.05 -31.17
C ALA A 584 -35.62 -39.64 -30.22
N ILE A 585 -34.57 -40.46 -30.09
CA ILE A 585 -33.36 -40.13 -29.33
C ILE A 585 -32.54 -39.06 -30.05
N HIS A 586 -32.43 -39.09 -31.38
CA HIS A 586 -31.74 -38.07 -32.16
C HIS A 586 -32.42 -36.69 -32.14
N GLN A 587 -33.75 -36.66 -31.96
CA GLN A 587 -34.52 -35.42 -31.85
C GLN A 587 -34.44 -34.81 -30.43
N ARG A 588 -34.00 -35.56 -29.40
CA ARG A 588 -33.84 -35.09 -28.01
C ARG A 588 -32.72 -34.08 -27.84
N GLY A 589 -33.10 -32.85 -27.53
CA GLY A 589 -32.18 -31.76 -27.18
C GLY A 589 -32.87 -30.40 -27.15
N VAL A 590 -32.13 -29.40 -26.69
CA VAL A 590 -32.53 -27.98 -26.71
C VAL A 590 -32.63 -27.50 -28.16
N CYS A 591 -33.79 -26.97 -28.54
CA CYS A 591 -34.04 -26.33 -29.83
C CYS A 591 -34.29 -24.84 -29.63
N CYS A 592 -33.89 -24.03 -30.62
CA CYS A 592 -34.19 -22.60 -30.61
C CYS A 592 -35.70 -22.39 -30.75
N PRO A 593 -36.34 -21.58 -29.89
CA PRO A 593 -37.78 -21.35 -29.95
C PRO A 593 -38.19 -20.41 -31.10
N VAL A 594 -37.23 -19.80 -31.79
CA VAL A 594 -37.46 -18.85 -32.88
C VAL A 594 -37.33 -19.54 -34.24
N CYS A 595 -36.23 -20.25 -34.49
CA CYS A 595 -35.98 -20.89 -35.78
C CYS A 595 -36.11 -22.42 -35.76
N GLY A 596 -36.30 -23.03 -34.59
CA GLY A 596 -36.38 -24.50 -34.45
C GLY A 596 -35.02 -25.22 -34.49
N THR A 597 -33.92 -24.52 -34.78
CA THR A 597 -32.59 -25.13 -34.91
C THR A 597 -32.17 -25.86 -33.63
N GLN A 598 -31.84 -27.15 -33.73
CA GLN A 598 -31.36 -27.98 -32.63
C GLN A 598 -29.94 -27.53 -32.21
N GLN A 599 -29.80 -27.18 -30.94
CA GLN A 599 -28.56 -26.66 -30.39
C GLN A 599 -27.63 -27.82 -30.02
N ARG A 600 -26.33 -27.68 -30.32
CA ARG A 600 -25.33 -28.73 -30.09
C ARG A 600 -24.13 -28.21 -29.30
N VAL A 601 -23.51 -29.10 -28.55
CA VAL A 601 -22.22 -28.89 -27.86
C VAL A 601 -21.36 -30.10 -28.13
N ASN A 602 -20.14 -29.90 -28.65
CA ASN A 602 -19.19 -30.97 -28.95
C ASN A 602 -19.83 -32.10 -29.79
N GLY A 603 -20.61 -31.74 -30.82
CA GLY A 603 -21.27 -32.70 -31.73
C GLY A 603 -22.58 -33.32 -31.24
N ARG A 604 -22.87 -33.31 -29.93
CA ARG A 604 -24.12 -33.85 -29.35
C ARG A 604 -25.19 -32.77 -29.11
N PRO A 605 -26.48 -33.13 -29.08
CA PRO A 605 -27.54 -32.20 -28.68
C PRO A 605 -27.29 -31.62 -27.28
N LEU A 606 -27.49 -30.30 -27.16
CA LEU A 606 -27.35 -29.56 -25.91
C LEU A 606 -28.44 -29.98 -24.93
N SER A 607 -28.05 -30.27 -23.68
CA SER A 607 -29.00 -30.65 -22.63
C SER A 607 -29.51 -29.44 -21.82
N PRO A 608 -30.71 -29.51 -21.21
CA PRO A 608 -31.24 -28.47 -20.33
C PRO A 608 -30.37 -28.13 -19.13
N ASN A 609 -29.65 -29.11 -18.57
CA ASN A 609 -28.76 -28.88 -17.43
C ASN A 609 -27.55 -28.02 -17.80
N GLU A 610 -27.09 -28.09 -19.05
CA GLU A 610 -25.97 -27.30 -19.57
C GLU A 610 -26.36 -25.85 -19.93
N LEU A 611 -27.65 -25.54 -19.84
CA LEU A 611 -28.15 -24.17 -19.87
C LEU A 611 -28.12 -23.51 -18.50
N LYS A 612 -28.24 -24.27 -17.39
CA LYS A 612 -28.35 -23.72 -16.03
C LYS A 612 -27.15 -22.82 -15.70
N GLY A 613 -27.36 -21.50 -15.75
CA GLY A 613 -26.37 -20.47 -15.45
C GLY A 613 -25.66 -19.83 -16.65
N ALA A 614 -25.82 -20.38 -17.87
CA ALA A 614 -25.16 -19.88 -19.07
C ALA A 614 -26.12 -19.07 -19.98
N LYS A 615 -25.74 -17.82 -20.30
CA LYS A 615 -26.42 -17.00 -21.33
C LYS A 615 -25.96 -17.44 -22.72
N ARG A 616 -26.71 -18.33 -23.37
CA ARG A 616 -26.42 -18.86 -24.71
C ARG A 616 -27.32 -18.23 -25.78
N PHE A 617 -26.82 -18.13 -27.01
CA PHE A 617 -27.56 -17.68 -28.19
C PHE A 617 -27.66 -18.83 -29.20
N CYS A 618 -28.65 -18.77 -30.09
CA CYS A 618 -28.85 -19.76 -31.14
C CYS A 618 -27.59 -19.88 -32.01
N ALA A 619 -27.15 -21.12 -32.25
CA ALA A 619 -26.00 -21.42 -33.11
C ALA A 619 -26.24 -21.17 -34.61
N ASP A 620 -27.49 -20.90 -35.01
CA ASP A 620 -27.81 -20.49 -36.38
C ASP A 620 -27.31 -19.04 -36.60
N PRO A 621 -26.37 -18.81 -37.54
CA PRO A 621 -25.76 -17.50 -37.77
C PRO A 621 -26.76 -16.43 -38.18
N THR A 622 -27.86 -16.83 -38.81
CA THR A 622 -28.96 -15.95 -39.25
C THR A 622 -29.97 -15.66 -38.13
N CYS A 623 -30.22 -16.63 -37.23
CA CYS A 623 -31.18 -16.45 -36.15
C CYS A 623 -30.58 -15.71 -34.94
N CYS A 624 -29.44 -16.19 -34.42
CA CYS A 624 -28.77 -15.69 -33.22
C CYS A 624 -29.67 -15.38 -32.01
N ALA A 625 -30.89 -15.94 -31.96
CA ALA A 625 -31.87 -15.61 -30.94
C ALA A 625 -31.38 -16.06 -29.55
N PRO A 626 -31.57 -15.27 -28.48
CA PRO A 626 -31.18 -15.66 -27.14
C PRO A 626 -31.95 -16.90 -26.70
N LEU A 627 -31.25 -17.91 -26.18
CA LEU A 627 -31.84 -19.13 -25.60
C LEU A 627 -32.23 -18.91 -24.13
N PHE A 628 -32.52 -17.66 -23.76
CA PHE A 628 -32.92 -17.22 -22.44
C PHE A 628 -33.87 -16.03 -22.56
N GLN A 629 -34.83 -15.94 -21.65
CA GLN A 629 -35.80 -14.85 -21.51
C GLN A 629 -35.92 -14.45 -20.04
N PHE A 630 -36.44 -13.26 -19.74
CA PHE A 630 -36.68 -12.88 -18.35
C PHE A 630 -37.74 -13.81 -17.71
N LYS A 631 -37.57 -14.24 -16.45
CA LYS A 631 -38.56 -14.96 -15.65
C LYS A 631 -39.81 -14.10 -15.62
N ARG A 632 -40.87 -14.61 -16.23
CA ARG A 632 -42.18 -13.95 -16.23
C ARG A 632 -42.86 -14.28 -14.90
N ARG A 633 -42.66 -13.47 -13.86
CA ARG A 633 -43.52 -13.57 -12.67
C ARG A 633 -44.94 -13.15 -13.06
N ARG A 634 -45.86 -14.11 -12.98
CA ARG A 634 -47.31 -13.94 -13.09
C ARG A 634 -47.79 -13.08 -11.92
N SER A 635 -48.71 -12.15 -12.15
CA SER A 635 -49.67 -11.81 -11.09
C SER A 635 -50.92 -12.65 -11.33
N GLU A 636 -51.58 -13.11 -10.27
CA GLU A 636 -52.84 -13.86 -10.35
C GLU A 636 -53.96 -13.08 -11.07
N SER A 637 -53.77 -11.78 -11.26
CA SER A 637 -54.76 -10.85 -11.81
C SER A 637 -54.68 -10.59 -13.33
N GLN A 638 -53.76 -11.19 -14.09
CA GLN A 638 -53.60 -10.89 -15.53
C GLN A 638 -54.20 -11.97 -16.45
N ILE A 639 -55.19 -11.57 -17.28
CA ILE A 639 -55.75 -12.37 -18.39
C ILE A 639 -54.86 -12.22 -19.64
N ARG A 640 -54.83 -13.25 -20.50
CA ARG A 640 -53.98 -13.34 -21.70
C ARG A 640 -54.24 -12.21 -22.70
N GLY A 641 -53.16 -11.55 -23.12
CA GLY A 641 -53.10 -10.72 -24.33
C GLY A 641 -52.47 -11.45 -25.51
N SER A 642 -52.59 -10.94 -26.75
CA SER A 642 -51.87 -11.48 -27.93
C SER A 642 -50.71 -10.57 -28.32
N PHE A 643 -49.47 -11.11 -28.36
CA PHE A 643 -48.26 -10.38 -28.80
C PHE A 643 -48.41 -9.76 -30.20
N LYS A 644 -49.21 -10.39 -31.06
CA LYS A 644 -49.53 -9.90 -32.41
C LYS A 644 -50.20 -8.52 -32.37
N LEU A 645 -51.16 -8.32 -31.47
CA LEU A 645 -51.90 -7.05 -31.34
C LEU A 645 -51.00 -5.94 -30.79
N TYR A 646 -50.13 -6.25 -29.83
CA TYR A 646 -49.12 -5.31 -29.33
C TYR A 646 -48.15 -4.88 -30.45
N ALA A 647 -47.59 -5.85 -31.19
CA ALA A 647 -46.66 -5.56 -32.27
C ALA A 647 -47.30 -4.76 -33.42
N GLU A 648 -48.56 -5.03 -33.75
CA GLU A 648 -49.34 -4.26 -34.72
C GLU A 648 -49.54 -2.82 -34.28
N ARG A 649 -49.91 -2.59 -33.01
CA ARG A 649 -50.01 -1.24 -32.43
C ARG A 649 -48.67 -0.50 -32.50
N GLU A 650 -47.59 -1.12 -32.04
CA GLU A 650 -46.25 -0.51 -32.03
C GLU A 650 -45.75 -0.16 -33.43
N LYS A 651 -45.96 -1.05 -34.41
CA LYS A 651 -45.64 -0.78 -35.81
C LYS A 651 -46.42 0.44 -36.35
N ARG A 652 -47.68 0.57 -35.96
CA ARG A 652 -48.57 1.66 -36.40
C ARG A 652 -48.18 3.00 -35.77
N ILE A 653 -47.92 3.03 -34.46
CA ILE A 653 -47.44 4.22 -33.74
C ILE A 653 -46.09 4.67 -34.29
N ARG A 654 -45.14 3.74 -34.47
CA ARG A 654 -43.82 4.03 -35.01
C ARG A 654 -43.89 4.60 -36.43
N ASN A 655 -44.76 4.06 -37.28
CA ASN A 655 -44.98 4.61 -38.63
C ASN A 655 -45.42 6.08 -38.63
N TYR A 656 -46.26 6.51 -37.68
CA TYR A 656 -46.64 7.93 -37.55
C TYR A 656 -45.48 8.78 -37.03
N ILE A 657 -44.75 8.28 -36.02
CA ILE A 657 -43.59 8.96 -35.42
C ILE A 657 -42.46 9.15 -36.47
N ASP A 658 -42.13 8.12 -37.24
CA ASP A 658 -41.10 8.14 -38.27
C ASP A 658 -41.43 9.14 -39.39
N LYS A 659 -42.73 9.33 -39.67
CA LYS A 659 -43.24 10.33 -40.62
C LYS A 659 -43.38 11.74 -40.03
N GLY A 660 -43.06 11.94 -38.75
CA GLY A 660 -43.21 13.24 -38.07
C GLY A 660 -44.67 13.68 -37.90
N GLN A 661 -45.62 12.73 -37.94
CA GLN A 661 -47.06 12.95 -37.81
C GLN A 661 -47.53 12.68 -36.38
N SER A 662 -48.52 13.44 -35.92
CA SER A 662 -49.20 13.16 -34.64
C SER A 662 -50.07 11.90 -34.77
N VAL A 663 -50.09 11.05 -33.75
CA VAL A 663 -50.95 9.85 -33.73
C VAL A 663 -52.42 10.29 -33.63
N PRO A 664 -53.30 9.92 -34.57
CA PRO A 664 -54.70 10.32 -34.55
C PRO A 664 -55.46 9.82 -33.30
N PHE A 665 -56.41 10.63 -32.80
CA PHE A 665 -57.20 10.28 -31.61
C PHE A 665 -57.99 8.97 -31.78
N HIS A 666 -58.49 8.66 -32.98
CA HIS A 666 -59.20 7.41 -33.24
C HIS A 666 -58.28 6.18 -33.15
N GLU A 667 -57.00 6.29 -33.53
CA GLU A 667 -56.00 5.23 -33.33
C GLU A 667 -55.70 5.07 -31.83
N LEU A 668 -55.53 6.18 -31.10
CA LEU A 668 -55.37 6.15 -29.64
C LEU A 668 -56.59 5.53 -28.93
N ASN A 669 -57.80 5.84 -29.40
CA ASN A 669 -59.05 5.34 -28.85
C ASN A 669 -59.30 3.86 -29.21
N HIS A 670 -58.95 3.44 -30.42
CA HIS A 670 -58.96 2.03 -30.85
C HIS A 670 -58.10 1.16 -29.91
N TRP A 671 -56.98 1.71 -29.45
CA TRP A 671 -56.09 1.08 -28.47
C TRP A 671 -56.29 1.55 -27.02
N GLY A 672 -57.35 2.31 -26.72
CA GLY A 672 -57.57 2.97 -25.42
C GLY A 672 -58.59 2.29 -24.50
N GLY A 673 -59.36 1.31 -25.01
CA GLY A 673 -60.43 0.61 -24.30
C GLY A 673 -60.04 -0.72 -23.62
N THR A 674 -61.02 -1.43 -23.06
CA THR A 674 -60.89 -2.74 -22.38
C THR A 674 -60.15 -3.79 -23.22
N ALA A 675 -60.25 -3.72 -24.55
CA ALA A 675 -59.50 -4.54 -25.50
C ALA A 675 -57.97 -4.48 -25.30
N VAL A 676 -57.44 -3.40 -24.71
CA VAL A 676 -56.01 -3.22 -24.45
C VAL A 676 -55.61 -3.55 -23.01
N LYS A 677 -56.50 -3.33 -22.01
CA LYS A 677 -56.28 -3.80 -20.63
C LYS A 677 -55.95 -5.28 -20.56
N ASP A 678 -56.62 -6.10 -21.40
CA ASP A 678 -56.37 -7.54 -21.50
C ASP A 678 -55.20 -7.91 -22.41
N THR A 679 -54.70 -7.00 -23.26
CA THR A 679 -53.49 -7.26 -24.07
C THR A 679 -52.16 -7.12 -23.31
N PHE A 680 -52.17 -6.57 -22.11
CA PHE A 680 -50.97 -6.39 -21.27
C PHE A 680 -50.48 -7.68 -20.57
N GLY A 681 -51.08 -8.84 -20.88
CA GLY A 681 -50.78 -10.14 -20.29
C GLY A 681 -49.45 -10.80 -20.67
N TYR A 682 -48.48 -10.11 -21.26
CA TYR A 682 -47.12 -10.65 -21.47
C TYR A 682 -46.03 -9.67 -21.01
N GLY A 683 -45.20 -10.13 -20.06
CA GLY A 683 -43.86 -9.66 -19.70
C GLY A 683 -43.67 -8.16 -19.54
N LYS A 684 -43.56 -7.65 -18.30
CA LYS A 684 -43.11 -6.27 -18.04
C LYS A 684 -41.78 -6.00 -18.77
N VAL A 685 -41.80 -5.11 -19.76
CA VAL A 685 -40.57 -4.59 -20.37
C VAL A 685 -39.94 -3.59 -19.40
N PRO A 686 -38.66 -3.78 -18.99
CA PRO A 686 -38.00 -2.83 -18.12
C PRO A 686 -37.81 -1.48 -18.85
N LEU A 687 -38.52 -0.43 -18.42
CA LEU A 687 -38.50 0.84 -19.15
C LEU A 687 -37.10 1.45 -19.21
N ALA A 688 -36.28 1.28 -18.17
CA ALA A 688 -34.90 1.79 -18.20
C ALA A 688 -34.07 1.14 -19.32
N GLY A 689 -34.24 -0.17 -19.54
CA GLY A 689 -33.60 -0.88 -20.65
C GLY A 689 -34.11 -0.45 -22.02
N TYR A 690 -35.40 -0.13 -22.13
CA TYR A 690 -35.98 0.44 -23.34
C TYR A 690 -35.44 1.85 -23.63
N ILE A 691 -35.44 2.73 -22.63
CA ILE A 691 -34.90 4.10 -22.71
C ILE A 691 -33.43 4.07 -23.14
N LYS A 692 -32.59 3.21 -22.56
CA LYS A 692 -31.18 3.05 -22.99
C LYS A 692 -31.04 2.78 -24.49
N LYS A 693 -31.97 2.02 -25.08
CA LYS A 693 -31.96 1.71 -26.52
C LYS A 693 -32.56 2.85 -27.36
N ALA A 694 -33.71 3.38 -26.94
CA ALA A 694 -34.48 4.37 -27.70
C ALA A 694 -33.91 5.80 -27.62
N ALA A 695 -33.21 6.12 -26.53
CA ALA A 695 -32.84 7.48 -26.15
C ALA A 695 -31.34 7.75 -26.10
N ARG A 696 -30.49 6.86 -26.62
CA ARG A 696 -29.03 7.01 -26.55
C ARG A 696 -28.61 8.36 -27.14
N GLY A 697 -28.12 9.27 -26.30
CA GLY A 697 -27.68 10.62 -26.68
C GLY A 697 -28.79 11.68 -26.81
N ARG A 698 -30.05 11.33 -26.50
CA ARG A 698 -31.24 12.19 -26.60
C ARG A 698 -31.83 12.61 -25.26
N LEU A 699 -31.30 12.09 -24.15
CA LEU A 699 -31.67 12.45 -22.79
C LEU A 699 -30.57 13.38 -22.24
N ASP A 700 -30.92 14.61 -21.90
CA ASP A 700 -29.93 15.60 -21.45
C ASP A 700 -29.56 15.37 -19.99
N LEU A 701 -30.55 15.12 -19.13
CA LEU A 701 -30.37 14.95 -17.69
C LEU A 701 -31.17 13.77 -17.14
N CYS A 702 -30.52 12.97 -16.29
CA CYS A 702 -31.19 12.01 -15.41
C CYS A 702 -31.04 12.44 -13.95
N LEU A 703 -32.16 12.67 -13.27
CA LEU A 703 -32.23 12.91 -11.83
C LEU A 703 -32.61 11.62 -11.13
N VAL A 704 -31.85 11.20 -10.12
CA VAL A 704 -32.11 9.98 -9.35
C VAL A 704 -32.43 10.36 -7.91
N ASP A 705 -33.70 10.28 -7.55
CA ASP A 705 -34.18 10.55 -6.20
C ASP A 705 -34.03 9.32 -5.29
N GLU A 706 -33.71 9.56 -4.03
CA GLU A 706 -33.32 8.54 -3.05
C GLU A 706 -32.26 7.57 -3.59
N GLN A 707 -31.19 8.14 -4.16
CA GLN A 707 -30.13 7.41 -4.86
C GLN A 707 -29.56 6.22 -4.05
N HIS A 708 -29.54 6.30 -2.72
CA HIS A 708 -29.06 5.23 -1.86
C HIS A 708 -29.82 3.89 -2.01
N GLN A 709 -31.04 3.90 -2.55
CA GLN A 709 -31.82 2.68 -2.82
C GLN A 709 -31.22 1.84 -3.96
N TYR A 710 -30.32 2.41 -4.77
CA TYR A 710 -29.74 1.77 -5.97
C TYR A 710 -28.33 1.21 -5.75
N LYS A 711 -27.89 1.08 -4.49
CA LYS A 711 -26.52 0.67 -4.09
C LYS A 711 -26.18 -0.81 -4.29
N GLY A 712 -27.17 -1.69 -4.51
CA GLY A 712 -26.92 -3.14 -4.60
C GLY A 712 -26.16 -3.54 -5.87
N ASP A 713 -25.16 -4.43 -5.75
CA ASP A 713 -24.35 -4.94 -6.87
C ASP A 713 -25.22 -5.57 -7.98
N ASP A 714 -25.91 -6.66 -7.64
CA ASP A 714 -26.78 -7.42 -8.54
C ASP A 714 -28.27 -7.14 -8.28
N SER A 715 -28.64 -5.86 -8.20
CA SER A 715 -30.03 -5.45 -7.95
C SER A 715 -30.71 -4.92 -9.22
N ASP A 716 -31.96 -5.32 -9.47
CA ASP A 716 -32.75 -4.85 -10.61
C ASP A 716 -32.94 -3.32 -10.63
N GLN A 717 -33.02 -2.72 -9.44
CA GLN A 717 -33.04 -1.27 -9.27
C GLN A 717 -31.71 -0.65 -9.71
N GLY A 718 -30.58 -1.18 -9.22
CA GLY A 718 -29.24 -0.71 -9.63
C GLY A 718 -29.00 -0.82 -11.13
N TYR A 719 -29.45 -1.91 -11.77
CA TYR A 719 -29.39 -2.04 -13.24
C TYR A 719 -30.22 -0.97 -13.96
N ALA A 720 -31.41 -0.65 -13.46
CA ALA A 720 -32.25 0.39 -14.06
C ALA A 720 -31.60 1.77 -13.96
N MET A 721 -31.05 2.13 -12.80
CA MET A 721 -30.30 3.38 -12.64
C MET A 721 -29.12 3.42 -13.62
N HIS A 722 -28.35 2.34 -13.74
CA HIS A 722 -27.22 2.27 -14.67
C HIS A 722 -27.64 2.43 -16.14
N HIS A 723 -28.77 1.84 -16.53
CA HIS A 723 -29.28 2.00 -17.89
C HIS A 723 -29.69 3.43 -18.21
N LEU A 724 -30.29 4.14 -17.24
CA LEU A 724 -30.64 5.54 -17.40
C LEU A 724 -29.38 6.43 -17.41
N ALA A 725 -28.39 6.14 -16.57
CA ALA A 725 -27.10 6.82 -16.56
C ALA A 725 -26.39 6.73 -17.93
N LEU A 726 -26.43 5.56 -18.57
CA LEU A 726 -25.88 5.36 -19.92
C LEU A 726 -26.71 6.01 -21.04
N ALA A 727 -27.99 6.30 -20.79
CA ALA A 727 -28.87 6.96 -21.75
C ALA A 727 -28.71 8.49 -21.72
N ALA A 728 -28.49 9.04 -20.52
CA ALA A 728 -28.38 10.46 -20.25
C ALA A 728 -26.99 11.02 -20.58
N ARG A 729 -26.93 12.30 -20.96
CA ARG A 729 -25.67 13.04 -21.09
C ARG A 729 -25.09 13.39 -19.72
N LYS A 730 -25.93 13.81 -18.79
CA LYS A 730 -25.57 14.13 -17.41
C LYS A 730 -26.46 13.39 -16.42
N ILE A 731 -25.94 13.07 -15.23
CA ILE A 731 -26.69 12.40 -14.17
C ILE A 731 -26.47 13.10 -12.81
N VAL A 732 -27.56 13.33 -12.07
CA VAL A 732 -27.50 13.88 -10.72
C VAL A 732 -28.24 12.97 -9.75
N GLY A 733 -27.52 12.52 -8.72
CA GLY A 733 -28.08 11.77 -7.61
C GLY A 733 -28.55 12.71 -6.50
N LEU A 734 -29.74 12.46 -5.96
CA LEU A 734 -30.31 13.20 -4.84
C LEU A 734 -30.56 12.21 -3.70
N THR A 735 -30.02 12.46 -2.51
CA THR A 735 -30.20 11.54 -1.38
C THR A 735 -30.05 12.25 -0.03
N GLY A 736 -30.67 11.68 1.01
CA GLY A 736 -30.39 12.06 2.40
C GLY A 736 -29.02 11.60 2.88
N THR A 737 -28.54 10.46 2.37
CA THR A 737 -27.24 9.88 2.70
C THR A 737 -26.70 9.08 1.53
N ILE A 738 -25.40 9.14 1.28
CA ILE A 738 -24.69 8.25 0.34
C ILE A 738 -24.12 7.03 1.05
N TYR A 739 -24.08 7.05 2.39
CA TYR A 739 -23.41 6.05 3.18
C TYR A 739 -24.39 4.99 3.66
N GLY A 740 -24.27 3.80 3.07
CA GLY A 740 -25.02 2.62 3.47
C GLY A 740 -24.34 1.78 4.56
N GLY A 741 -23.29 2.31 5.17
CA GLY A 741 -22.45 1.62 6.15
C GLY A 741 -21.25 0.89 5.52
N LYS A 742 -21.32 0.42 4.28
CA LYS A 742 -20.26 -0.39 3.64
C LYS A 742 -19.62 0.33 2.45
N ALA A 743 -18.31 0.14 2.25
CA ALA A 743 -17.59 0.72 1.12
C ALA A 743 -18.14 0.24 -0.24
N SER A 744 -18.56 -1.01 -0.34
CA SER A 744 -19.22 -1.56 -1.53
C SER A 744 -20.49 -0.79 -1.92
N SER A 745 -21.22 -0.26 -0.95
CA SER A 745 -22.44 0.52 -1.21
C SER A 745 -22.14 1.80 -1.99
N ILE A 746 -21.07 2.49 -1.63
CA ILE A 746 -20.62 3.69 -2.35
C ILE A 746 -20.07 3.30 -3.73
N PHE A 747 -19.23 2.26 -3.78
CA PHE A 747 -18.59 1.80 -5.02
C PHE A 747 -19.61 1.62 -6.15
N HIS A 748 -20.68 0.87 -5.89
CA HIS A 748 -21.67 0.55 -6.91
C HIS A 748 -22.54 1.74 -7.33
N LEU A 749 -22.67 2.77 -6.49
CA LEU A 749 -23.32 4.02 -6.88
C LEU A 749 -22.40 4.83 -7.81
N LEU A 750 -21.14 5.02 -7.41
CA LEU A 750 -20.16 5.78 -8.19
C LEU A 750 -19.83 5.11 -9.52
N TYR A 751 -19.63 3.78 -9.53
CA TYR A 751 -19.36 2.99 -10.74
C TYR A 751 -20.48 3.13 -11.78
N ARG A 752 -21.72 3.40 -11.37
CA ARG A 752 -22.83 3.56 -12.31
C ARG A 752 -22.94 4.96 -12.91
N MET A 753 -22.41 5.97 -12.21
CA MET A 753 -22.54 7.38 -12.57
C MET A 753 -21.28 7.95 -13.21
N SER A 754 -20.11 7.60 -12.69
CA SER A 754 -18.82 8.15 -13.11
C SER A 754 -18.14 7.25 -14.15
N PRO A 755 -17.85 7.78 -15.36
CA PRO A 755 -17.04 7.09 -16.35
C PRO A 755 -15.62 6.82 -15.86
N GLU A 756 -15.03 7.71 -15.04
CA GLU A 756 -13.70 7.55 -14.48
C GLU A 756 -13.65 6.32 -13.57
N MET A 757 -14.62 6.18 -12.67
CA MET A 757 -14.74 5.00 -11.80
C MET A 757 -14.93 3.72 -12.61
N THR A 758 -15.72 3.78 -13.68
CA THR A 758 -15.90 2.64 -14.59
C THR A 758 -14.59 2.25 -15.26
N ALA A 759 -13.82 3.22 -15.76
CA ALA A 759 -12.55 2.98 -16.44
C ALA A 759 -11.50 2.40 -15.50
N VAL A 760 -11.34 2.97 -14.30
CA VAL A 760 -10.35 2.52 -13.31
C VAL A 760 -10.65 1.11 -12.81
N TYR A 761 -11.91 0.79 -12.51
CA TYR A 761 -12.28 -0.47 -11.87
C TYR A 761 -12.82 -1.54 -12.84
N THR A 762 -12.56 -1.40 -14.14
CA THR A 762 -12.89 -2.43 -15.14
C THR A 762 -11.62 -2.93 -15.83
N SER A 763 -11.45 -4.26 -15.87
CA SER A 763 -10.33 -4.91 -16.57
C SER A 763 -10.83 -6.13 -17.34
N PRO A 764 -10.16 -6.58 -18.41
CA PRO A 764 -10.47 -7.86 -19.05
C PRO A 764 -10.11 -9.02 -18.10
N ASP A 765 -10.98 -10.03 -18.01
CA ASP A 765 -10.66 -11.31 -17.39
C ASP A 765 -9.83 -12.20 -18.33
N GLY A 766 -9.40 -13.37 -17.85
CA GLY A 766 -8.59 -14.33 -18.63
C GLY A 766 -9.26 -14.86 -19.90
N ASN A 767 -10.56 -14.60 -20.09
CA ASN A 767 -11.34 -14.96 -21.29
C ASN A 767 -11.72 -13.72 -22.12
N GLY A 768 -11.14 -12.54 -21.83
CA GLY A 768 -11.40 -11.28 -22.54
C GLY A 768 -12.72 -10.60 -22.18
N ARG A 769 -13.48 -11.08 -21.18
CA ARG A 769 -14.73 -10.44 -20.73
C ARG A 769 -14.43 -9.32 -19.74
N ARG A 770 -15.24 -8.28 -19.72
CA ARG A 770 -15.11 -7.19 -18.74
C ARG A 770 -15.41 -7.70 -17.32
N ARG A 771 -14.45 -7.52 -16.42
CA ARG A 771 -14.53 -7.82 -14.99
C ARG A 771 -14.51 -6.53 -14.18
N ILE A 772 -15.51 -6.38 -13.31
CA ILE A 772 -15.60 -5.29 -12.33
C ILE A 772 -14.72 -5.65 -11.13
N ARG A 773 -13.87 -4.73 -10.71
CA ARG A 773 -12.90 -4.89 -9.61
C ARG A 773 -13.41 -4.30 -8.30
N SER A 774 -14.66 -4.60 -7.93
CA SER A 774 -15.26 -4.12 -6.66
C SER A 774 -14.52 -4.63 -5.42
N LYS A 775 -13.94 -5.83 -5.49
CA LYS A 775 -13.14 -6.40 -4.40
C LYS A 775 -11.89 -5.57 -4.10
N ASP A 776 -11.25 -4.99 -5.10
CA ASP A 776 -10.05 -4.16 -4.94
C ASP A 776 -10.41 -2.86 -4.19
N TRP A 777 -11.58 -2.28 -4.51
CA TRP A 777 -12.13 -1.14 -3.77
C TRP A 777 -12.42 -1.51 -2.30
N VAL A 778 -13.12 -2.62 -2.06
CA VAL A 778 -13.46 -3.05 -0.69
C VAL A 778 -12.19 -3.40 0.10
N ALA A 779 -11.19 -4.02 -0.53
CA ALA A 779 -9.91 -4.30 0.11
C ALA A 779 -9.16 -3.00 0.49
N SER A 780 -9.27 -1.95 -0.33
CA SER A 780 -8.61 -0.66 -0.06
C SER A 780 -9.36 0.18 0.98
N TYR A 781 -10.69 0.27 0.87
CA TYR A 781 -11.51 1.27 1.57
C TYR A 781 -12.58 0.68 2.50
N GLY A 782 -12.90 -0.60 2.40
CA GLY A 782 -13.90 -1.26 3.25
C GLY A 782 -13.29 -1.91 4.47
N ILE A 783 -14.13 -2.33 5.42
CA ILE A 783 -13.71 -3.13 6.57
C ILE A 783 -14.00 -4.60 6.29
N LEU A 784 -12.95 -5.43 6.22
CA LEU A 784 -13.10 -6.88 6.08
C LEU A 784 -12.95 -7.59 7.43
N GLN A 785 -13.86 -8.51 7.69
CA GLN A 785 -13.75 -9.49 8.76
C GLN A 785 -13.47 -10.86 8.14
N ARG A 786 -12.29 -11.41 8.42
CA ARG A 786 -11.97 -12.81 8.14
C ARG A 786 -12.52 -13.67 9.27
N ILE A 787 -13.41 -14.59 8.91
CA ILE A 787 -14.05 -15.53 9.82
C ILE A 787 -13.49 -16.90 9.51
N GLU A 788 -12.74 -17.44 10.44
CA GLU A 788 -12.18 -18.78 10.36
C GLU A 788 -12.91 -19.69 11.34
N THR A 789 -13.45 -20.82 10.85
CA THR A 789 -14.12 -21.81 11.70
C THR A 789 -13.38 -23.15 11.61
N ARG A 790 -13.00 -23.68 12.77
CA ARG A 790 -12.36 -25.00 12.95
C ARG A 790 -13.24 -25.88 13.85
N LYS A 791 -13.32 -27.17 13.52
CA LYS A 791 -13.96 -28.18 14.38
C LYS A 791 -12.86 -29.02 15.04
N LEU A 792 -12.92 -29.12 16.35
CA LEU A 792 -12.00 -29.88 17.19
C LEU A 792 -12.76 -31.06 17.81
N ASP A 793 -12.09 -32.20 17.96
CA ASP A 793 -12.59 -33.34 18.72
C ASP A 793 -12.50 -33.11 20.25
N GLU A 794 -12.90 -34.10 21.05
CA GLU A 794 -12.87 -34.05 22.52
C GLU A 794 -11.46 -33.82 23.08
N ASP A 795 -10.42 -34.26 22.34
CA ASP A 795 -9.01 -34.12 22.70
C ASP A 795 -8.38 -32.79 22.22
N GLY A 796 -9.18 -31.89 21.64
CA GLY A 796 -8.73 -30.60 21.12
C GLY A 796 -7.92 -30.68 19.82
N ARG A 797 -7.98 -31.81 19.11
CA ARG A 797 -7.26 -32.04 17.84
C ARG A 797 -8.19 -31.85 16.64
N GLN A 798 -7.57 -31.43 15.54
CA GLN A 798 -8.26 -31.31 14.26
C GLN A 798 -8.24 -32.68 13.56
N THR A 799 -9.40 -33.31 13.39
CA THR A 799 -9.49 -34.60 12.70
C THR A 799 -9.20 -34.46 11.20
N ALA A 800 -8.63 -35.49 10.57
CA ALA A 800 -8.25 -35.48 9.14
C ALA A 800 -9.42 -35.19 8.17
N ASN A 801 -10.66 -35.38 8.61
CA ASN A 801 -11.87 -35.08 7.83
C ASN A 801 -12.45 -33.67 8.08
N SER A 802 -11.89 -32.89 9.02
CA SER A 802 -12.39 -31.56 9.38
C SER A 802 -11.71 -30.46 8.56
N ARG A 803 -12.43 -29.92 7.57
CA ARG A 803 -11.96 -28.78 6.77
C ARG A 803 -12.09 -27.47 7.55
N THR A 804 -11.01 -26.71 7.62
CA THR A 804 -11.04 -25.29 8.01
C THR A 804 -11.85 -24.51 6.98
N ASN A 805 -12.85 -23.75 7.43
CA ASN A 805 -13.64 -22.89 6.56
C ASN A 805 -13.28 -21.43 6.83
N VAL A 806 -12.75 -20.76 5.81
CA VAL A 806 -12.42 -19.33 5.86
C VAL A 806 -13.38 -18.58 4.96
N ARG A 807 -14.08 -17.61 5.52
CA ARG A 807 -14.96 -16.69 4.79
C ARG A 807 -14.63 -15.24 5.13
N TYR A 808 -14.75 -14.36 4.16
CA TYR A 808 -14.59 -12.92 4.37
C TYR A 808 -15.96 -12.25 4.35
N LYS A 809 -16.19 -11.35 5.30
CA LYS A 809 -17.41 -10.58 5.42
C LYS A 809 -17.05 -9.10 5.47
N GLU A 810 -17.57 -8.31 4.54
CA GLU A 810 -17.49 -6.85 4.66
C GLU A 810 -18.43 -6.37 5.77
N LEU A 811 -17.87 -5.65 6.73
CA LEU A 811 -18.58 -4.99 7.81
C LEU A 811 -18.81 -3.51 7.47
N PRO A 812 -19.77 -2.87 8.15
CA PRO A 812 -19.87 -1.42 8.08
C PRO A 812 -18.68 -0.73 8.76
N GLY A 813 -18.20 0.40 8.20
CA GLY A 813 -17.20 1.26 8.86
C GLY A 813 -16.46 2.19 7.94
#